data_AF-A0A438MUL8-F1
#
_entry.id   AF-A0A438MUL8-F1
#
_cell.length_a   1.000
_cell.length_b   1.000
_cell.length_c   1.000
_cell.angle_alpha   90.00
_cell.angle_beta   90.00
_cell.angle_gamma   90.00
#
_symmetry.space_group_name_H-M   'P 1'
#
loop_
_entity.id
_entity.type
_entity.pdbx_description
1 polymer ?
#
loop_
_entity_poly.entity_id
_entity_poly.type
_entity_poly.pdbx_seq_one_letter_code
_entity_poly.pdbx_strand_id
1 'polypeptide(L)'
;MASPVFERFSAPARIQRLGIFAVATLLLFVFFESSFFPEVPVPSIYRETQHSTSDYYLQWGPFEPMQIPGFVNTGMPGKRSCDTLKYNSTVGVQKSFFLTDDIQQIAMTLDSHPIVDYPDDMMNDPNLKVTDIVDKTWARLSGSSVWLPEQEVYLSVTRVIFCPTRVRSVPKMSFLRGQLLNKDWEHLDNYNITWGEKTFNFPLVFDVPAQWEQDGSLYGPEDPRIILEDGVEGAEPVIIFNMIGKRSDWKRAMYIFRPFSNFSTILTIRDTERQFTEKNWAPFFVPQEEPIKPVSKSAKLLLKATPVVRRENEYIHFIYSFKPLKILKCHLRCGDCEIVYEQEVPENFANQHREEHGSLRGGTNFVPVPIPAHMKIDPRVRVYASFPRTNIERHCDGSFYRPEFVVMVMIGDQFHMAFASESLDFGDSILELGPEDDRCGKGRILIPNSIAHWDTSAGQDIMSITFSVNDETVQVARVEGILKFVQNLPQFKTLFSQDGPFKGADSDLMNMLSSWVGDDIRGCLVEAALNYTETAQEITNPKDEEETMDPTNELLYKIHQEEEEEEEELADFEGDDIFEELSEDDEDGIPDLEGDEDLDLDADPEAEPKEDDKKEDDKKEEIKKEDDKKEGDKKEEIKKEDEKKAEDTKADEKKDEKKVDDKKDQGKKVDEKKNQDKKEDEKKDAGKADEKKEEPKKDEDKKKGLKDKQKDENEQPKRDLPPTKRHLTRHNLIHRLHS
;
A
#
# COMPACT_ATOMS: atom_id res chain seq x y z
N MET A 1 -15.26 -66.49 61.17
CA MET A 1 -16.39 -65.81 60.50
C MET A 1 -16.38 -66.32 59.07
N ALA A 2 -17.28 -67.20 58.61
CA ALA A 2 -18.75 -67.11 58.52
C ALA A 2 -19.21 -66.70 57.11
N SER A 3 -19.29 -67.70 56.21
CA SER A 3 -20.42 -68.07 55.32
C SER A 3 -21.16 -67.03 54.43
N PRO A 4 -21.83 -67.46 53.33
CA PRO A 4 -21.48 -68.56 52.40
C PRO A 4 -21.89 -68.33 50.91
N VAL A 5 -21.55 -69.28 50.04
CA VAL A 5 -22.36 -69.90 48.94
C VAL A 5 -23.36 -69.03 48.14
N PHE A 6 -23.24 -69.02 46.80
CA PHE A 6 -24.24 -69.66 45.92
C PHE A 6 -23.76 -69.96 44.49
N GLU A 7 -24.23 -71.07 43.92
CA GLU A 7 -24.07 -71.44 42.52
C GLU A 7 -25.17 -70.86 41.62
N ARG A 8 -24.94 -70.96 40.29
CA ARG A 8 -25.90 -71.12 39.18
C ARG A 8 -27.40 -71.15 39.55
N PHE A 9 -28.22 -70.38 38.82
CA PHE A 9 -29.28 -70.95 37.96
C PHE A 9 -29.75 -69.95 36.88
N SER A 10 -30.50 -70.45 35.89
CA SER A 10 -30.84 -69.78 34.63
C SER A 10 -32.02 -68.82 34.70
N ALA A 11 -31.92 -67.65 34.05
CA ALA A 11 -33.05 -66.76 33.78
C ALA A 11 -33.90 -67.22 32.57
N PRO A 12 -35.21 -66.88 32.47
CA PRO A 12 -36.13 -67.55 31.55
C PRO A 12 -36.04 -67.11 30.08
N ALA A 13 -36.34 -68.06 29.17
CA ALA A 13 -36.26 -67.93 27.71
C ALA A 13 -37.23 -66.93 27.02
N ARG A 14 -37.86 -66.01 27.78
CA ARG A 14 -38.60 -64.85 27.23
C ARG A 14 -37.74 -63.59 27.14
N ILE A 15 -36.76 -63.37 28.03
CA ILE A 15 -35.97 -62.14 28.05
C ILE A 15 -34.97 -62.11 26.88
N GLN A 16 -34.33 -63.23 26.56
CA GLN A 16 -33.45 -63.35 25.39
C GLN A 16 -34.17 -63.10 24.05
N ARG A 17 -35.49 -63.39 23.96
CA ARG A 17 -36.26 -63.18 22.72
C ARG A 17 -36.56 -61.71 22.43
N LEU A 18 -36.71 -60.87 23.47
CA LEU A 18 -36.87 -59.42 23.30
C LEU A 18 -35.57 -58.74 22.84
N GLY A 19 -34.42 -59.14 23.40
CA GLY A 19 -33.11 -58.63 22.96
C GLY A 19 -32.80 -58.95 21.50
N ILE A 20 -33.09 -60.19 21.06
CA ILE A 20 -32.87 -60.60 19.66
C ILE A 20 -33.81 -59.84 18.71
N PHE A 21 -35.08 -59.63 19.07
CA PHE A 21 -36.00 -58.84 18.23
C PHE A 21 -35.55 -57.39 18.07
N ALA A 22 -35.11 -56.73 19.15
CA ALA A 22 -34.64 -55.34 19.10
C ALA A 22 -33.41 -55.18 18.17
N VAL A 23 -32.42 -56.07 18.30
CA VAL A 23 -31.22 -56.08 17.43
C VAL A 23 -31.58 -56.39 15.98
N ALA A 24 -32.53 -57.31 15.72
CA ALA A 24 -33.00 -57.62 14.38
C ALA A 24 -33.74 -56.43 13.72
N THR A 25 -34.57 -55.68 14.45
CA THR A 25 -35.20 -54.45 13.91
C THR A 25 -34.19 -53.34 13.64
N LEU A 26 -33.17 -53.19 14.49
CA LEU A 26 -32.17 -52.14 14.32
C LEU A 26 -31.23 -52.43 13.13
N LEU A 27 -30.86 -53.70 12.93
CA LEU A 27 -30.16 -54.14 11.71
C LEU A 27 -31.04 -54.04 10.46
N LEU A 28 -32.35 -54.28 10.55
CA LEU A 28 -33.27 -54.09 9.41
C LEU A 28 -33.37 -52.62 8.98
N PHE A 29 -33.38 -51.66 9.90
CA PHE A 29 -33.33 -50.24 9.54
C PHE A 29 -32.03 -49.90 8.80
N VAL A 30 -30.88 -50.30 9.37
CA VAL A 30 -29.54 -50.05 8.76
C VAL A 30 -29.38 -50.72 7.39
N PHE A 31 -30.05 -51.84 7.11
CA PHE A 31 -30.02 -52.50 5.80
C PHE A 31 -31.09 -52.04 4.78
N PHE A 32 -32.10 -51.26 5.18
CA PHE A 32 -33.15 -50.78 4.27
C PHE A 32 -33.12 -49.28 3.98
N GLU A 33 -32.48 -48.44 4.81
CA GLU A 33 -32.19 -47.05 4.42
C GLU A 33 -31.26 -46.99 3.20
N SER A 34 -30.34 -47.96 3.06
CA SER A 34 -29.43 -48.12 1.92
C SER A 34 -30.10 -48.63 0.61
N SER A 35 -31.42 -48.49 0.43
CA SER A 35 -32.12 -49.06 -0.73
C SER A 35 -33.42 -48.35 -1.19
N PHE A 36 -33.80 -47.20 -0.61
CA PHE A 36 -35.10 -46.57 -0.93
C PHE A 36 -35.12 -45.06 -1.22
N PHE A 37 -33.98 -44.48 -1.62
CA PHE A 37 -33.98 -43.24 -2.40
C PHE A 37 -33.50 -43.53 -3.83
N PRO A 38 -34.28 -43.22 -4.87
CA PRO A 38 -33.78 -43.27 -6.23
C PRO A 38 -32.82 -42.10 -6.43
N GLU A 39 -31.54 -42.40 -6.65
CA GLU A 39 -30.65 -41.46 -7.33
C GLU A 39 -31.32 -41.07 -8.65
N VAL A 40 -31.53 -39.76 -8.87
CA VAL A 40 -31.90 -39.27 -10.21
C VAL A 40 -30.61 -39.27 -11.01
N PRO A 41 -30.46 -40.12 -12.05
CA PRO A 41 -29.27 -40.10 -12.88
C PRO A 41 -29.35 -38.88 -13.80
N VAL A 42 -28.96 -37.72 -13.30
CA VAL A 42 -28.50 -36.61 -14.14
C VAL A 42 -27.37 -37.20 -14.99
N PRO A 43 -27.49 -37.26 -16.33
CA PRO A 43 -26.51 -37.98 -17.13
C PRO A 43 -25.14 -37.31 -17.03
N SER A 44 -24.21 -37.92 -16.29
CA SER A 44 -22.81 -37.50 -16.18
C SER A 44 -22.04 -37.82 -17.46
N ILE A 45 -22.50 -37.26 -18.58
CA ILE A 45 -21.80 -37.25 -19.87
C ILE A 45 -20.81 -36.07 -19.92
N TYR A 46 -20.19 -35.77 -18.77
CA TYR A 46 -18.79 -35.36 -18.76
C TYR A 46 -17.98 -36.63 -18.51
N ARG A 47 -17.65 -37.27 -19.63
CA ARG A 47 -16.65 -38.33 -19.69
C ARG A 47 -15.36 -37.72 -19.18
N GLU A 48 -14.80 -38.28 -18.11
CA GLU A 48 -13.57 -37.79 -17.47
C GLU A 48 -12.35 -38.09 -18.36
N THR A 49 -12.25 -37.38 -19.49
CA THR A 49 -10.98 -37.15 -20.16
C THR A 49 -10.11 -36.36 -19.20
N GLN A 50 -9.16 -37.06 -18.59
CA GLN A 50 -7.96 -36.45 -18.03
C GLN A 50 -7.18 -35.78 -19.16
N HIS A 51 -7.63 -34.59 -19.54
CA HIS A 51 -6.77 -33.51 -19.99
C HIS A 51 -5.65 -33.35 -18.96
N SER A 52 -4.45 -32.97 -19.42
CA SER A 52 -3.34 -32.80 -18.50
C SER A 52 -3.68 -31.66 -17.54
N THR A 53 -3.24 -31.69 -16.29
CA THR A 53 -3.70 -30.67 -15.31
C THR A 53 -3.22 -29.25 -15.63
N SER A 54 -2.21 -29.09 -16.49
CA SER A 54 -1.84 -27.81 -17.11
C SER A 54 -2.82 -27.32 -18.19
N ASP A 55 -3.62 -28.18 -18.81
CA ASP A 55 -4.54 -27.81 -19.90
C ASP A 55 -5.64 -26.84 -19.43
N TYR A 56 -6.01 -26.85 -18.14
CA TYR A 56 -7.07 -26.01 -17.57
C TYR A 56 -6.80 -24.52 -17.79
N TYR A 57 -5.57 -24.05 -17.54
CA TYR A 57 -5.25 -22.63 -17.74
C TYR A 57 -5.09 -22.28 -19.23
N LEU A 58 -4.71 -23.24 -20.09
CA LEU A 58 -4.51 -23.00 -21.52
C LEU A 58 -5.79 -22.65 -22.28
N GLN A 59 -6.99 -22.85 -21.69
CA GLN A 59 -8.25 -22.40 -22.31
C GLN A 59 -8.37 -20.88 -22.45
N TRP A 60 -7.59 -20.10 -21.68
CA TRP A 60 -7.47 -18.65 -21.80
C TRP A 60 -6.28 -18.19 -22.67
N GLY A 61 -5.61 -19.12 -23.37
CA GLY A 61 -4.45 -18.85 -24.22
C GLY A 61 -3.13 -19.38 -23.64
N PRO A 62 -2.04 -19.31 -24.43
CA PRO A 62 -0.71 -19.71 -23.98
C PRO A 62 -0.16 -18.79 -22.88
N PHE A 63 0.81 -19.29 -22.13
CA PHE A 63 1.71 -18.45 -21.35
C PHE A 63 2.91 -18.09 -22.23
N GLU A 64 3.08 -16.81 -22.56
CA GLU A 64 4.20 -16.32 -23.36
C GLU A 64 5.45 -16.11 -22.48
N PRO A 65 6.68 -16.42 -22.96
CA PRO A 65 7.88 -16.32 -22.14
C PRO A 65 8.28 -14.87 -21.81
N MET A 66 8.24 -14.49 -20.54
CA MET A 66 8.74 -13.22 -20.01
C MET A 66 10.05 -13.45 -19.25
N GLN A 67 11.07 -12.61 -19.52
CA GLN A 67 12.28 -12.58 -18.69
C GLN A 67 12.03 -11.79 -17.40
N ILE A 68 12.55 -12.31 -16.28
CA ILE A 68 12.75 -11.58 -15.03
C ILE A 68 14.28 -11.50 -14.83
N PRO A 69 14.94 -10.46 -15.37
CA PRO A 69 16.27 -10.05 -14.94
C PRO A 69 16.19 -9.36 -13.55
N GLY A 70 17.30 -9.31 -12.83
CA GLY A 70 17.32 -8.74 -11.47
C GLY A 70 18.59 -9.04 -10.70
N PHE A 71 18.53 -8.83 -9.39
CA PHE A 71 19.70 -8.84 -8.50
C PHE A 71 19.47 -9.78 -7.31
N VAL A 72 20.46 -10.60 -6.97
CA VAL A 72 20.33 -11.67 -5.96
C VAL A 72 21.20 -11.46 -4.72
N ASN A 73 20.62 -11.71 -3.54
CA ASN A 73 21.34 -11.60 -2.27
C ASN A 73 22.20 -12.84 -2.03
N THR A 74 23.51 -12.65 -2.13
CA THR A 74 24.51 -13.69 -1.88
C THR A 74 24.97 -13.74 -0.41
N GLY A 75 24.70 -12.69 0.38
CA GLY A 75 25.25 -12.51 1.73
C GLY A 75 26.78 -12.38 1.79
N MET A 76 27.48 -12.27 0.65
CA MET A 76 28.95 -12.30 0.61
C MET A 76 29.55 -10.89 0.74
N PRO A 77 30.61 -10.70 1.55
CA PRO A 77 31.32 -9.42 1.67
C PRO A 77 32.17 -9.10 0.43
N GLY A 78 32.26 -7.82 0.07
CA GLY A 78 33.13 -7.31 -1.00
C GLY A 78 32.62 -5.99 -1.58
N LYS A 79 33.39 -5.36 -2.47
CA LYS A 79 32.82 -4.37 -3.40
C LYS A 79 31.98 -5.11 -4.44
N ARG A 80 30.81 -4.58 -4.76
CA ARG A 80 29.83 -5.17 -5.69
C ARG A 80 29.39 -4.10 -6.68
N SER A 81 29.15 -4.50 -7.92
CA SER A 81 28.35 -3.73 -8.87
C SER A 81 27.07 -4.48 -9.18
N CYS A 82 26.08 -3.81 -9.76
CA CYS A 82 24.83 -4.43 -10.14
C CYS A 82 25.03 -5.61 -11.10
N ASP A 83 26.02 -5.54 -12.01
CA ASP A 83 26.41 -6.69 -12.85
C ASP A 83 26.92 -7.90 -12.07
N THR A 84 27.63 -7.70 -10.95
CA THR A 84 28.05 -8.82 -10.08
C THR A 84 26.91 -9.46 -9.29
N LEU A 85 25.77 -8.77 -9.19
CA LEU A 85 24.55 -9.25 -8.54
C LEU A 85 23.54 -9.85 -9.52
N LYS A 86 23.74 -9.73 -10.85
CA LYS A 86 22.74 -10.10 -11.85
C LYS A 86 22.34 -11.57 -11.81
N TYR A 87 21.03 -11.82 -11.79
CA TYR A 87 20.38 -13.12 -11.88
C TYR A 87 19.16 -13.01 -12.79
N ASN A 88 19.19 -13.74 -13.92
CA ASN A 88 18.13 -13.72 -14.92
C ASN A 88 17.47 -15.10 -14.99
N SER A 89 16.15 -15.12 -15.14
CA SER A 89 15.38 -16.34 -15.39
C SER A 89 14.10 -16.00 -16.17
N THR A 90 13.36 -17.01 -16.62
CA THR A 90 12.17 -16.85 -17.47
C THR A 90 10.95 -17.46 -16.80
N VAL A 91 9.81 -16.76 -16.88
CA VAL A 91 8.47 -17.22 -16.44
C VAL A 91 7.51 -17.17 -17.62
N GLY A 92 6.36 -17.82 -17.51
CA GLY A 92 5.27 -17.67 -18.48
C GLY A 92 4.29 -16.58 -18.06
N VAL A 93 3.74 -15.79 -18.97
CA VAL A 93 2.70 -14.78 -18.68
C VAL A 93 1.53 -14.94 -19.65
N GLN A 94 0.31 -15.03 -19.13
CA GLN A 94 -0.92 -14.96 -19.92
C GLN A 94 -1.36 -13.52 -20.15
N LYS A 95 -1.93 -13.28 -21.33
CA LYS A 95 -2.64 -12.04 -21.67
C LYS A 95 -3.68 -11.69 -20.60
N SER A 96 -3.75 -10.42 -20.22
CA SER A 96 -4.70 -9.93 -19.22
C SER A 96 -6.14 -9.96 -19.71
N PHE A 97 -7.06 -9.90 -18.76
CA PHE A 97 -8.47 -9.63 -18.98
C PHE A 97 -8.97 -8.58 -18.00
N PHE A 98 -9.99 -7.82 -18.42
CA PHE A 98 -10.56 -6.71 -17.66
C PHE A 98 -11.71 -7.18 -16.77
N LEU A 99 -11.78 -6.67 -15.55
CA LEU A 99 -12.94 -6.84 -14.67
C LEU A 99 -13.87 -5.64 -14.82
N THR A 100 -15.14 -5.87 -15.16
CA THR A 100 -16.17 -4.83 -15.26
C THR A 100 -17.09 -4.82 -14.03
N ASP A 101 -17.83 -3.73 -13.84
CA ASP A 101 -18.84 -3.58 -12.78
C ASP A 101 -19.91 -2.56 -13.22
N ASP A 102 -21.11 -2.64 -12.65
CA ASP A 102 -22.23 -1.76 -12.99
C ASP A 102 -22.16 -0.45 -12.18
N ILE A 103 -21.55 0.58 -12.79
CA ILE A 103 -21.45 1.93 -12.22
C ILE A 103 -22.84 2.54 -11.96
N GLN A 104 -23.87 2.17 -12.73
CA GLN A 104 -25.23 2.69 -12.55
C GLN A 104 -25.90 2.03 -11.34
N GLN A 105 -25.73 0.71 -11.14
CA GLN A 105 -26.15 0.03 -9.91
C GLN A 105 -25.46 0.64 -8.68
N ILE A 106 -24.17 0.94 -8.75
CA ILE A 106 -23.42 1.57 -7.64
C ILE A 106 -23.92 2.99 -7.37
N ALA A 107 -24.10 3.82 -8.40
CA ALA A 107 -24.62 5.17 -8.27
C ALA A 107 -26.04 5.18 -7.67
N MET A 108 -26.94 4.30 -8.12
CA MET A 108 -28.29 4.14 -7.55
C MET A 108 -28.25 3.64 -6.10
N THR A 109 -27.29 2.80 -5.73
CA THR A 109 -27.10 2.33 -4.35
C THR A 109 -26.66 3.48 -3.42
N LEU A 110 -25.85 4.41 -3.94
CA LEU A 110 -25.27 5.53 -3.20
C LEU A 110 -26.04 6.85 -3.33
N ASP A 111 -27.08 6.92 -4.17
CA ASP A 111 -27.94 8.10 -4.39
C ASP A 111 -28.50 8.72 -3.10
N SER A 112 -28.79 7.87 -2.10
CA SER A 112 -29.28 8.31 -0.78
C SER A 112 -28.19 8.76 0.22
N HIS A 113 -26.91 8.65 -0.14
CA HIS A 113 -25.80 9.01 0.73
C HIS A 113 -25.59 10.53 0.77
N PRO A 114 -25.61 11.22 1.93
CA PRO A 114 -25.72 12.70 1.99
C PRO A 114 -24.56 13.57 1.44
N ILE A 115 -23.55 12.97 0.77
CA ILE A 115 -22.51 13.69 0.01
C ILE A 115 -22.63 13.48 -1.51
N VAL A 116 -23.55 12.62 -1.96
CA VAL A 116 -23.89 12.41 -3.36
C VAL A 116 -24.92 13.48 -3.71
N ASP A 117 -24.42 14.58 -4.26
CA ASP A 117 -25.19 15.76 -4.65
C ASP A 117 -24.80 16.12 -6.09
N TYR A 118 -25.73 15.94 -7.03
CA TYR A 118 -25.46 16.05 -8.46
C TYR A 118 -25.58 17.51 -8.92
N PRO A 119 -24.66 18.01 -9.77
CA PRO A 119 -24.68 19.40 -10.20
C PRO A 119 -26.01 19.85 -10.83
N ASP A 120 -26.52 21.01 -10.39
CA ASP A 120 -27.75 21.62 -10.92
C ASP A 120 -27.72 21.79 -12.45
N ASP A 121 -26.58 22.12 -13.04
CA ASP A 121 -26.45 22.28 -14.50
C ASP A 121 -26.68 20.96 -15.26
N MET A 122 -26.42 19.82 -14.61
CA MET A 122 -26.64 18.49 -15.16
C MET A 122 -28.07 17.99 -14.89
N MET A 123 -28.58 18.21 -13.68
CA MET A 123 -29.92 17.77 -13.28
C MET A 123 -31.05 18.55 -13.96
N ASN A 124 -30.77 19.78 -14.41
CA ASN A 124 -31.73 20.64 -15.11
C ASN A 124 -31.56 20.66 -16.65
N ASP A 125 -30.58 19.96 -17.24
CA ASP A 125 -30.42 19.88 -18.70
C ASP A 125 -31.35 18.78 -19.29
N PRO A 126 -32.39 19.13 -20.06
CA PRO A 126 -33.32 18.15 -20.63
C PRO A 126 -32.71 17.27 -21.73
N ASN A 127 -31.47 17.53 -22.15
CA ASN A 127 -30.75 16.74 -23.15
C ASN A 127 -29.90 15.62 -22.52
N LEU A 128 -29.63 15.66 -21.20
CA LEU A 128 -28.88 14.64 -20.49
C LEU A 128 -29.79 13.55 -19.94
N LYS A 129 -29.37 12.30 -20.10
CA LYS A 129 -29.96 11.15 -19.39
C LYS A 129 -29.24 10.92 -18.08
N VAL A 130 -29.90 10.23 -17.15
CA VAL A 130 -29.27 9.76 -15.90
C VAL A 130 -27.99 8.96 -16.15
N THR A 131 -27.93 8.18 -17.23
CA THR A 131 -26.70 7.48 -17.67
C THR A 131 -25.56 8.47 -17.93
N ASP A 132 -25.83 9.51 -18.69
CA ASP A 132 -24.85 10.52 -19.10
C ASP A 132 -24.43 11.42 -17.93
N ILE A 133 -25.23 11.46 -16.85
CA ILE A 133 -24.89 12.11 -15.58
C ILE A 133 -23.97 11.19 -14.76
N VAL A 134 -24.32 9.91 -14.63
CA VAL A 134 -23.50 8.91 -13.92
C VAL A 134 -22.12 8.77 -14.56
N ASP A 135 -22.04 8.57 -15.87
CA ASP A 135 -20.76 8.37 -16.59
C ASP A 135 -19.80 9.57 -16.51
N LYS A 136 -20.32 10.77 -16.18
CA LYS A 136 -19.56 12.01 -15.98
C LYS A 136 -19.22 12.32 -14.52
N THR A 137 -19.93 11.71 -13.57
CA THR A 137 -19.80 12.02 -12.12
C THR A 137 -19.29 10.84 -11.29
N TRP A 138 -19.29 9.62 -11.83
CA TRP A 138 -18.77 8.43 -11.18
C TRP A 138 -17.64 7.81 -11.99
N ALA A 139 -16.65 7.25 -11.30
CA ALA A 139 -15.62 6.43 -11.92
C ALA A 139 -15.20 5.30 -10.98
N ARG A 140 -14.76 4.19 -11.56
CA ARG A 140 -14.07 3.11 -10.86
C ARG A 140 -12.58 3.25 -11.10
N LEU A 141 -11.79 3.08 -10.05
CA LEU A 141 -10.33 3.09 -10.08
C LEU A 141 -9.80 1.70 -9.73
N SER A 142 -8.52 1.63 -9.35
CA SER A 142 -7.80 0.41 -8.93
C SER A 142 -8.59 -0.54 -8.03
N GLY A 143 -8.34 -1.83 -8.26
CA GLY A 143 -8.97 -2.95 -7.57
C GLY A 143 -7.96 -3.99 -7.14
N SER A 144 -8.07 -4.44 -5.89
CA SER A 144 -7.32 -5.58 -5.35
C SER A 144 -8.29 -6.74 -5.12
N SER A 145 -7.86 -7.97 -5.40
CA SER A 145 -8.66 -9.18 -5.18
C SER A 145 -7.96 -10.16 -4.25
N VAL A 146 -8.72 -11.05 -3.61
CA VAL A 146 -8.21 -12.21 -2.86
C VAL A 146 -9.10 -13.42 -3.09
N TRP A 147 -8.53 -14.62 -3.13
CA TRP A 147 -9.26 -15.89 -3.14
C TRP A 147 -9.83 -16.23 -1.75
N LEU A 148 -11.09 -16.65 -1.70
CA LEU A 148 -11.78 -17.14 -0.51
C LEU A 148 -11.96 -18.67 -0.65
N PRO A 149 -11.11 -19.51 -0.02
CA PRO A 149 -11.03 -20.94 -0.33
C PRO A 149 -12.23 -21.75 0.14
N GLU A 150 -12.96 -21.30 1.17
CA GLU A 150 -14.16 -21.98 1.68
C GLU A 150 -15.40 -21.78 0.78
N GLN A 151 -15.40 -20.71 -0.01
CA GLN A 151 -16.50 -20.31 -0.89
C GLN A 151 -16.17 -20.47 -2.39
N GLU A 152 -14.94 -20.89 -2.71
CA GLU A 152 -14.39 -21.07 -4.07
C GLU A 152 -14.59 -19.87 -5.02
N VAL A 153 -14.43 -18.66 -4.48
CA VAL A 153 -14.61 -17.38 -5.19
C VAL A 153 -13.48 -16.39 -4.92
N TYR A 154 -13.21 -15.50 -5.87
CA TYR A 154 -12.45 -14.29 -5.63
C TYR A 154 -13.37 -13.19 -5.08
N LEU A 155 -12.96 -12.56 -3.99
CA LEU A 155 -13.51 -11.27 -3.56
C LEU A 155 -12.62 -10.15 -4.13
N SER A 156 -13.15 -9.40 -5.07
CA SER A 156 -12.53 -8.19 -5.61
C SER A 156 -13.07 -6.95 -4.91
N VAL A 157 -12.18 -6.07 -4.46
CA VAL A 157 -12.51 -4.80 -3.79
C VAL A 157 -11.92 -3.65 -4.59
N THR A 158 -12.78 -2.78 -5.10
CA THR A 158 -12.37 -1.66 -5.97
C THR A 158 -12.77 -0.32 -5.40
N ARG A 159 -11.94 0.70 -5.64
CA ARG A 159 -12.24 2.09 -5.28
C ARG A 159 -13.21 2.67 -6.30
N VAL A 160 -14.34 3.19 -5.85
CA VAL A 160 -15.31 3.91 -6.69
C VAL A 160 -15.39 5.35 -6.17
N ILE A 161 -15.32 6.33 -7.07
CA ILE A 161 -15.25 7.75 -6.71
C ILE A 161 -16.45 8.54 -7.24
N PHE A 162 -16.94 9.47 -6.42
CA PHE A 162 -17.92 10.48 -6.81
C PHE A 162 -17.23 11.83 -7.06
N CYS A 163 -17.45 12.39 -8.24
CA CYS A 163 -16.75 13.55 -8.81
C CYS A 163 -17.77 14.53 -9.44
N PRO A 164 -18.56 15.29 -8.66
CA PRO A 164 -19.53 16.25 -9.20
C PRO A 164 -18.84 17.36 -10.02
N THR A 165 -17.58 17.67 -9.71
CA THR A 165 -16.69 18.58 -10.46
C THR A 165 -16.19 18.01 -11.79
N ARG A 166 -16.44 16.72 -12.08
CA ARG A 166 -15.95 15.98 -13.27
C ARG A 166 -14.42 15.81 -13.32
N VAL A 167 -13.70 16.16 -12.24
CA VAL A 167 -12.23 16.06 -12.11
C VAL A 167 -11.84 14.82 -11.30
N ARG A 168 -11.43 13.74 -11.99
CA ARG A 168 -11.10 12.44 -11.38
C ARG A 168 -9.97 12.49 -10.33
N SER A 169 -9.04 13.44 -10.44
CA SER A 169 -7.92 13.59 -9.50
C SER A 169 -8.30 14.24 -8.17
N VAL A 170 -9.48 14.88 -8.07
CA VAL A 170 -9.99 15.51 -6.84
C VAL A 170 -11.43 15.08 -6.58
N PRO A 171 -11.68 13.79 -6.28
CA PRO A 171 -13.02 13.28 -5.98
C PRO A 171 -13.59 13.92 -4.71
N LYS A 172 -14.93 14.00 -4.64
CA LYS A 172 -15.65 14.47 -3.45
C LYS A 172 -15.63 13.41 -2.35
N MET A 173 -15.90 12.17 -2.70
CA MET A 173 -15.89 11.00 -1.81
C MET A 173 -15.46 9.75 -2.60
N SER A 174 -14.76 8.84 -1.91
CA SER A 174 -14.40 7.50 -2.37
C SER A 174 -15.18 6.46 -1.56
N PHE A 175 -15.55 5.35 -2.20
CA PHE A 175 -16.27 4.23 -1.60
C PHE A 175 -15.59 2.90 -2.00
N LEU A 176 -15.77 1.85 -1.21
CA LEU A 176 -15.30 0.50 -1.57
C LEU A 176 -16.43 -0.38 -2.07
N ARG A 177 -16.25 -0.95 -3.24
CA ARG A 177 -17.19 -1.84 -3.93
C ARG A 177 -16.63 -3.25 -3.97
N GLY A 178 -17.35 -4.19 -3.36
CA GLY A 178 -17.06 -5.61 -3.35
C GLY A 178 -17.81 -6.36 -4.45
N GLN A 179 -17.09 -7.08 -5.31
CA GLN A 179 -17.64 -8.04 -6.26
C GLN A 179 -17.15 -9.46 -5.92
N LEU A 180 -17.99 -10.46 -6.16
CA LEU A 180 -17.55 -11.86 -6.22
C LEU A 180 -17.37 -12.31 -7.66
N LEU A 181 -16.38 -13.16 -7.88
CA LEU A 181 -16.13 -13.85 -9.15
C LEU A 181 -15.81 -15.33 -8.88
N ASN A 182 -16.20 -16.24 -9.77
CA ASN A 182 -15.87 -17.67 -9.63
C ASN A 182 -14.37 -17.96 -9.93
N LYS A 183 -13.93 -19.23 -9.84
CA LYS A 183 -12.56 -19.65 -10.15
C LYS A 183 -12.08 -19.19 -11.55
N ASP A 184 -13.00 -19.15 -12.50
CA ASP A 184 -12.79 -18.78 -13.90
C ASP A 184 -12.82 -17.25 -14.14
N TRP A 185 -13.00 -16.47 -13.06
CA TRP A 185 -13.13 -15.00 -13.01
C TRP A 185 -14.40 -14.42 -13.67
N GLU A 186 -15.46 -15.22 -13.80
CA GLU A 186 -16.78 -14.73 -14.21
C GLU A 186 -17.49 -14.06 -13.02
N HIS A 187 -18.09 -12.89 -13.24
CA HIS A 187 -18.75 -12.12 -12.19
C HIS A 187 -20.05 -12.79 -11.69
N LEU A 188 -20.21 -12.86 -10.37
CA LEU A 188 -21.37 -13.43 -9.69
C LEU A 188 -22.28 -12.30 -9.15
N ASP A 189 -23.41 -12.06 -9.84
CA ASP A 189 -24.46 -11.13 -9.43
C ASP A 189 -25.53 -11.80 -8.56
N ASN A 190 -26.14 -11.02 -7.64
CA ASN A 190 -27.09 -11.45 -6.62
C ASN A 190 -26.66 -12.73 -5.85
N TYR A 191 -25.36 -12.89 -5.62
CA TYR A 191 -24.76 -14.10 -5.06
C TYR A 191 -24.61 -14.01 -3.55
N ASN A 192 -25.00 -15.06 -2.83
CA ASN A 192 -24.98 -15.09 -1.36
C ASN A 192 -23.81 -15.94 -0.84
N ILE A 193 -22.86 -15.32 -0.12
CA ILE A 193 -21.91 -16.05 0.73
C ILE A 193 -22.34 -15.97 2.20
N THR A 194 -21.96 -16.98 2.99
CA THR A 194 -22.19 -16.99 4.44
C THR A 194 -20.86 -17.08 5.17
N TRP A 195 -20.66 -16.23 6.17
CA TRP A 195 -19.49 -16.22 7.05
C TRP A 195 -19.98 -16.16 8.50
N GLY A 196 -19.60 -17.15 9.30
CA GLY A 196 -20.21 -17.40 10.61
C GLY A 196 -21.73 -17.58 10.50
N GLU A 197 -22.49 -16.81 11.28
CA GLU A 197 -23.95 -16.80 11.26
C GLU A 197 -24.56 -15.73 10.31
N LYS A 198 -23.73 -15.00 9.54
CA LYS A 198 -24.16 -13.89 8.67
C LYS A 198 -24.10 -14.27 7.19
N THR A 199 -25.15 -13.94 6.43
CA THR A 199 -25.16 -14.03 4.97
C THR A 199 -25.00 -12.65 4.34
N PHE A 200 -24.20 -12.56 3.28
CA PHE A 200 -23.90 -11.34 2.52
C PHE A 200 -24.27 -11.55 1.06
N ASN A 201 -25.09 -10.65 0.52
CA ASN A 201 -25.48 -10.63 -0.89
C ASN A 201 -24.50 -9.71 -1.66
N PHE A 202 -23.93 -10.23 -2.74
CA PHE A 202 -22.97 -9.54 -3.59
C PHE A 202 -23.51 -9.36 -5.02
N PRO A 203 -23.03 -8.34 -5.76
CA PRO A 203 -22.02 -7.35 -5.36
C PRO A 203 -22.58 -6.24 -4.45
N LEU A 204 -21.75 -5.71 -3.56
CA LEU A 204 -22.19 -4.75 -2.51
C LEU A 204 -21.21 -3.59 -2.32
N VAL A 205 -21.71 -2.47 -1.81
CA VAL A 205 -20.88 -1.34 -1.36
C VAL A 205 -20.64 -1.48 0.15
N PHE A 206 -19.39 -1.38 0.58
CA PHE A 206 -19.03 -1.51 1.99
C PHE A 206 -19.30 -0.20 2.75
N ASP A 207 -19.98 -0.30 3.90
CA ASP A 207 -20.24 0.80 4.83
C ASP A 207 -18.97 1.15 5.63
N VAL A 208 -18.02 1.81 4.95
CA VAL A 208 -16.77 2.30 5.55
C VAL A 208 -17.04 3.66 6.22
N PRO A 209 -16.83 3.81 7.55
CA PRO A 209 -17.17 5.06 8.25
C PRO A 209 -16.27 6.27 7.88
N ALA A 210 -16.65 6.99 6.82
CA ALA A 210 -15.98 8.19 6.35
C ALA A 210 -16.52 9.46 7.01
N GLN A 211 -15.63 10.35 7.45
CA GLN A 211 -15.97 11.66 8.01
C GLN A 211 -15.67 12.74 6.96
N TRP A 212 -16.59 13.68 6.76
CA TRP A 212 -16.52 14.68 5.69
C TRP A 212 -17.09 16.03 6.13
N GLU A 213 -16.77 17.10 5.39
CA GLU A 213 -17.30 18.45 5.56
C GLU A 213 -17.81 18.97 4.20
N GLN A 214 -18.79 19.89 4.21
CA GLN A 214 -19.60 20.18 3.01
C GLN A 214 -18.79 20.77 1.85
N ASP A 215 -17.73 21.53 2.11
CA ASP A 215 -16.94 22.21 1.08
C ASP A 215 -15.64 21.46 0.68
N GLY A 216 -15.22 20.45 1.46
CA GLY A 216 -13.96 19.72 1.22
C GLY A 216 -14.06 18.59 0.17
N SER A 217 -12.97 17.85 0.00
CA SER A 217 -12.82 16.76 -1.00
C SER A 217 -11.82 15.71 -0.51
N LEU A 218 -11.53 14.69 -1.33
CA LEU A 218 -10.63 13.56 -1.06
C LEU A 218 -11.07 12.66 0.11
N TYR A 219 -12.35 12.70 0.48
CA TYR A 219 -12.90 11.89 1.57
C TYR A 219 -13.03 10.41 1.19
N GLY A 220 -13.11 9.57 2.23
CA GLY A 220 -13.39 8.15 2.10
C GLY A 220 -12.16 7.27 1.82
N PRO A 221 -12.35 5.94 1.78
CA PRO A 221 -11.30 4.96 1.54
C PRO A 221 -10.66 5.07 0.15
N GLU A 222 -9.34 5.16 0.14
CA GLU A 222 -8.49 5.24 -1.03
C GLU A 222 -7.54 4.04 -1.12
N ASP A 223 -7.24 3.62 -2.36
CA ASP A 223 -6.19 2.66 -2.67
C ASP A 223 -6.31 1.36 -1.82
N PRO A 224 -7.45 0.64 -1.93
CA PRO A 224 -7.71 -0.55 -1.11
C PRO A 224 -6.74 -1.68 -1.44
N ARG A 225 -6.22 -2.37 -0.42
CA ARG A 225 -5.45 -3.61 -0.53
C ARG A 225 -6.14 -4.66 0.32
N ILE A 226 -6.46 -5.81 -0.25
CA ILE A 226 -7.14 -6.92 0.44
C ILE A 226 -6.18 -8.11 0.60
N ILE A 227 -6.22 -8.76 1.76
CA ILE A 227 -5.40 -9.94 2.09
C ILE A 227 -6.19 -10.88 3.00
N LEU A 228 -5.99 -12.19 2.84
CA LEU A 228 -6.58 -13.23 3.68
C LEU A 228 -5.48 -13.97 4.45
N GLU A 229 -5.81 -14.51 5.62
CA GLU A 229 -4.92 -15.38 6.38
C GLU A 229 -4.94 -16.81 5.83
N ASP A 230 -4.00 -17.13 4.94
CA ASP A 230 -3.93 -18.46 4.34
C ASP A 230 -3.70 -19.58 5.38
N GLY A 231 -4.36 -20.72 5.11
CA GLY A 231 -4.39 -21.90 5.98
C GLY A 231 -5.23 -21.78 7.26
N VAL A 232 -6.02 -20.71 7.44
CA VAL A 232 -6.87 -20.49 8.63
C VAL A 232 -8.35 -20.70 8.30
N GLU A 233 -8.97 -21.68 8.96
CA GLU A 233 -10.41 -21.95 8.91
C GLU A 233 -11.21 -20.76 9.49
N GLY A 234 -12.26 -20.33 8.79
CA GLY A 234 -13.09 -19.18 9.15
C GLY A 234 -12.45 -17.80 8.92
N ALA A 235 -11.28 -17.71 8.28
CA ALA A 235 -10.54 -16.47 8.13
C ALA A 235 -11.38 -15.34 7.49
N GLU A 236 -11.35 -14.17 8.12
CA GLU A 236 -11.96 -12.95 7.56
C GLU A 236 -10.93 -12.18 6.72
N PRO A 237 -11.23 -11.79 5.47
CA PRO A 237 -10.34 -10.96 4.68
C PRO A 237 -10.17 -9.58 5.30
N VAL A 238 -8.93 -9.10 5.35
CA VAL A 238 -8.57 -7.78 5.88
C VAL A 238 -8.37 -6.83 4.71
N ILE A 239 -9.13 -5.74 4.69
CA ILE A 239 -8.99 -4.65 3.72
C ILE A 239 -8.26 -3.51 4.42
N ILE A 240 -7.18 -3.02 3.83
CA ILE A 240 -6.40 -1.88 4.31
C ILE A 240 -6.47 -0.78 3.26
N PHE A 241 -6.58 0.48 3.66
CA PHE A 241 -6.66 1.65 2.77
C PHE A 241 -6.09 2.90 3.44
N ASN A 242 -5.78 3.94 2.64
CA ASN A 242 -5.57 5.30 3.16
C ASN A 242 -6.87 6.10 3.15
N MET A 243 -7.06 7.01 4.11
CA MET A 243 -8.21 7.91 4.18
C MET A 243 -7.88 9.15 5.02
N ILE A 244 -8.44 10.32 4.67
CA ILE A 244 -8.46 11.50 5.56
C ILE A 244 -9.68 11.46 6.48
N GLY A 245 -9.55 11.94 7.71
CA GLY A 245 -10.70 12.01 8.62
C GLY A 245 -10.44 12.81 9.89
N LYS A 246 -11.50 13.20 10.58
CA LYS A 246 -11.40 13.96 11.83
C LYS A 246 -10.69 13.17 12.95
N ARG A 247 -10.72 11.84 12.92
CA ARG A 247 -9.93 10.96 13.83
C ARG A 247 -8.41 11.02 13.60
N SER A 248 -7.95 11.43 12.42
CA SER A 248 -6.52 11.58 12.08
C SER A 248 -6.07 13.04 12.04
N ASP A 249 -6.88 13.96 12.58
CA ASP A 249 -6.70 15.42 12.44
C ASP A 249 -6.57 15.85 10.96
N TRP A 250 -7.45 15.28 10.11
CA TRP A 250 -7.48 15.41 8.65
C TRP A 250 -6.22 14.96 7.89
N LYS A 251 -5.14 14.54 8.58
CA LYS A 251 -3.99 13.84 7.97
C LYS A 251 -4.48 12.56 7.28
N ARG A 252 -3.88 12.19 6.15
CA ARG A 252 -4.20 10.94 5.43
C ARG A 252 -3.54 9.77 6.17
N ALA A 253 -4.35 8.90 6.79
CA ALA A 253 -3.91 7.83 7.67
C ALA A 253 -4.23 6.44 7.10
N MET A 254 -3.50 5.42 7.56
CA MET A 254 -3.84 4.01 7.33
C MET A 254 -5.04 3.59 8.18
N TYR A 255 -5.96 2.85 7.57
CA TYR A 255 -7.10 2.22 8.22
C TYR A 255 -7.17 0.74 7.85
N ILE A 256 -7.66 -0.07 8.80
CA ILE A 256 -8.11 -1.43 8.56
C ILE A 256 -9.64 -1.45 8.55
N PHE A 257 -10.20 -2.26 7.66
CA PHE A 257 -11.60 -2.66 7.63
C PHE A 257 -11.72 -4.17 7.44
N ARG A 258 -12.67 -4.77 8.17
CA ARG A 258 -12.98 -6.19 8.16
C ARG A 258 -14.47 -6.33 7.79
N PRO A 259 -14.79 -6.85 6.58
CA PRO A 259 -16.07 -6.61 5.92
C PRO A 259 -17.23 -7.46 6.46
N PHE A 260 -16.96 -8.61 7.09
CA PHE A 260 -18.00 -9.53 7.55
C PHE A 260 -18.35 -9.31 9.02
N SER A 261 -17.38 -8.95 9.85
CA SER A 261 -17.59 -8.41 11.19
C SER A 261 -18.17 -6.99 11.15
N ASN A 262 -17.93 -6.24 10.06
CA ASN A 262 -18.19 -4.81 9.88
C ASN A 262 -17.45 -3.97 10.93
N PHE A 263 -16.13 -4.14 10.98
CA PHE A 263 -15.25 -3.47 11.93
C PHE A 263 -14.20 -2.63 11.22
N SER A 264 -13.92 -1.42 11.72
CA SER A 264 -12.82 -0.58 11.25
C SER A 264 -12.02 0.02 12.41
N THR A 265 -10.70 0.05 12.25
CA THR A 265 -9.79 0.79 13.14
C THR A 265 -8.79 1.63 12.35
N ILE A 266 -8.31 2.71 12.95
CA ILE A 266 -7.22 3.55 12.44
C ILE A 266 -5.89 3.02 12.97
N LEU A 267 -4.87 2.93 12.12
CA LEU A 267 -3.54 2.48 12.55
C LEU A 267 -2.71 3.63 13.10
N THR A 268 -1.99 3.39 14.19
CA THR A 268 -1.22 4.41 14.93
C THR A 268 0.11 3.83 15.39
N ILE A 269 1.21 4.34 14.84
CA ILE A 269 2.56 4.01 15.30
C ILE A 269 2.75 4.60 16.70
N ARG A 270 3.16 3.77 17.67
CA ARG A 270 3.45 4.23 19.03
C ARG A 270 4.65 5.17 19.05
N ASP A 271 4.66 6.06 20.05
CA ASP A 271 5.78 6.95 20.39
C ASP A 271 6.30 7.83 19.23
N THR A 272 5.46 8.01 18.19
CA THR A 272 5.78 8.71 16.93
C THR A 272 4.61 9.63 16.57
N GLU A 273 4.88 10.85 16.10
CA GLU A 273 3.81 11.70 15.56
C GLU A 273 3.29 11.18 14.21
N ARG A 274 1.96 11.23 14.03
CA ARG A 274 1.31 10.82 12.79
C ARG A 274 1.77 11.69 11.61
N GLN A 275 2.27 11.04 10.55
CA GLN A 275 2.66 11.69 9.31
C GLN A 275 1.46 12.36 8.63
N PHE A 276 1.71 13.40 7.83
CA PHE A 276 0.63 14.07 7.08
C PHE A 276 -0.01 13.14 6.03
N THR A 277 0.75 12.16 5.53
CA THR A 277 0.31 11.22 4.50
C THR A 277 0.97 9.86 4.65
N GLU A 278 0.20 8.90 5.17
CA GLU A 278 0.52 7.48 5.08
C GLU A 278 0.06 6.95 3.71
N LYS A 279 0.97 6.36 2.94
CA LYS A 279 0.73 5.74 1.62
C LYS A 279 1.89 4.78 1.29
N ASN A 280 1.77 3.99 0.22
CA ASN A 280 2.86 3.15 -0.31
C ASN A 280 3.44 2.08 0.66
N TRP A 281 2.66 1.65 1.64
CA TRP A 281 2.93 0.47 2.46
C TRP A 281 2.49 -0.82 1.73
N ALA A 282 2.98 -1.98 2.16
CA ALA A 282 2.61 -3.30 1.59
C ALA A 282 2.29 -4.33 2.69
N PRO A 283 1.07 -4.89 2.76
CA PRO A 283 0.62 -5.73 3.88
C PRO A 283 1.05 -7.21 3.77
N PHE A 284 1.28 -7.87 4.90
CA PHE A 284 1.48 -9.32 5.00
C PHE A 284 1.19 -9.90 6.39
N PHE A 285 1.04 -11.23 6.46
CA PHE A 285 0.92 -11.98 7.71
C PHE A 285 2.18 -12.80 8.01
N VAL A 286 2.49 -12.96 9.30
CA VAL A 286 3.53 -13.86 9.79
C VAL A 286 2.84 -15.08 10.41
N PRO A 287 2.83 -16.26 9.74
CA PRO A 287 2.16 -17.45 10.22
C PRO A 287 2.47 -17.81 11.69
N GLN A 288 1.45 -17.70 12.53
CA GLN A 288 1.39 -18.30 13.86
C GLN A 288 0.89 -19.74 13.77
N GLU A 289 1.56 -20.63 14.50
CA GLU A 289 1.38 -22.07 14.47
C GLU A 289 1.31 -22.62 15.89
N GLU A 290 0.24 -23.36 16.23
CA GLU A 290 0.18 -24.09 17.49
C GLU A 290 0.24 -25.62 17.30
N PRO A 291 1.11 -26.33 18.04
CA PRO A 291 1.16 -27.78 18.01
C PRO A 291 -0.04 -28.40 18.74
N ILE A 292 -0.89 -29.14 18.02
CA ILE A 292 -2.06 -29.80 18.60
C ILE A 292 -1.60 -30.83 19.62
N LYS A 293 -1.86 -30.57 20.91
CA LYS A 293 -1.60 -31.52 22.00
C LYS A 293 -2.42 -32.80 21.76
N PRO A 294 -1.80 -33.96 21.47
CA PRO A 294 -2.55 -35.15 21.06
C PRO A 294 -3.43 -35.65 22.22
N VAL A 295 -4.75 -35.71 21.97
CA VAL A 295 -5.81 -35.99 22.96
C VAL A 295 -5.66 -37.36 23.65
N SER A 296 -4.86 -38.27 23.08
CA SER A 296 -4.58 -39.58 23.66
C SER A 296 -3.09 -39.96 23.55
N LYS A 297 -2.59 -40.63 24.60
CA LYS A 297 -1.26 -41.26 24.60
C LYS A 297 -1.10 -42.27 23.46
N SER A 298 -2.18 -42.90 22.99
CA SER A 298 -2.17 -43.84 21.87
C SER A 298 -1.92 -43.14 20.53
N ALA A 299 -2.51 -41.96 20.32
CA ALA A 299 -2.32 -41.19 19.08
C ALA A 299 -0.87 -40.69 18.94
N LYS A 300 -0.24 -40.35 20.06
CA LYS A 300 1.17 -39.91 20.13
C LYS A 300 2.19 -40.98 19.70
N LEU A 301 1.76 -42.24 19.51
CA LEU A 301 2.62 -43.33 19.02
C LEU A 301 2.51 -43.56 17.49
N LEU A 302 1.44 -43.05 16.86
CA LEU A 302 1.19 -43.21 15.42
C LEU A 302 1.58 -41.98 14.60
N LEU A 303 1.49 -40.79 15.20
CA LEU A 303 1.85 -39.52 14.57
C LEU A 303 3.35 -39.20 14.75
N LYS A 304 4.14 -39.35 13.69
CA LYS A 304 5.57 -38.98 13.66
C LYS A 304 5.81 -37.46 13.75
N ALA A 305 4.84 -36.67 13.30
CA ALA A 305 4.80 -35.23 13.48
C ALA A 305 3.58 -34.88 14.33
N THR A 306 3.71 -33.92 15.24
CA THR A 306 2.53 -33.35 15.91
C THR A 306 1.79 -32.53 14.85
N PRO A 307 0.50 -32.79 14.56
CA PRO A 307 -0.23 -31.94 13.64
C PRO A 307 -0.29 -30.52 14.20
N VAL A 308 -0.06 -29.55 13.33
CA VAL A 308 -0.07 -28.12 13.66
C VAL A 308 -1.34 -27.52 13.09
N VAL A 309 -1.98 -26.64 13.84
CA VAL A 309 -3.08 -25.81 13.33
C VAL A 309 -2.62 -24.36 13.31
N ARG A 310 -2.77 -23.76 12.14
CA ARG A 310 -2.69 -22.32 11.90
C ARG A 310 -3.85 -21.64 12.62
N ARG A 311 -3.62 -20.50 13.25
CA ARG A 311 -4.69 -19.65 13.81
C ARG A 311 -4.70 -18.28 13.14
N GLU A 312 -5.84 -17.61 13.28
CA GLU A 312 -5.98 -16.17 13.12
C GLU A 312 -4.87 -15.44 13.87
N ASN A 313 -4.31 -14.42 13.24
CA ASN A 313 -3.30 -13.57 13.83
C ASN A 313 -3.97 -12.39 14.55
N GLU A 314 -3.49 -12.08 15.76
CA GLU A 314 -3.81 -10.80 16.40
C GLU A 314 -3.15 -9.60 15.68
N TYR A 315 -2.10 -9.84 14.87
CA TYR A 315 -1.25 -8.82 14.25
C TYR A 315 -1.05 -9.03 12.75
N ILE A 316 -1.12 -7.93 12.00
CA ILE A 316 -0.69 -7.83 10.60
C ILE A 316 0.63 -7.06 10.54
N HIS A 317 1.46 -7.34 9.54
CA HIS A 317 2.73 -6.66 9.30
C HIS A 317 2.67 -5.87 7.99
N PHE A 318 3.50 -4.83 7.89
CA PHE A 318 3.63 -4.00 6.70
C PHE A 318 5.10 -3.75 6.40
N ILE A 319 5.47 -3.78 5.12
CA ILE A 319 6.60 -2.97 4.66
C ILE A 319 6.16 -1.51 4.78
N TYR A 320 6.84 -0.73 5.62
CA TYR A 320 6.52 0.69 5.86
C TYR A 320 7.42 1.62 5.06
N SER A 321 8.71 1.27 4.92
CA SER A 321 9.64 1.83 3.93
C SER A 321 10.50 0.71 3.35
N PHE A 322 10.99 0.92 2.14
CA PHE A 322 12.05 0.10 1.54
C PHE A 322 13.46 0.69 1.74
N LYS A 323 13.59 1.99 2.04
CA LYS A 323 14.89 2.65 2.32
C LYS A 323 14.82 3.48 3.62
N PRO A 324 15.56 3.08 4.68
CA PRO A 324 15.94 1.69 4.95
C PRO A 324 14.68 0.80 5.00
N LEU A 325 14.83 -0.52 4.86
CA LEU A 325 13.72 -1.45 5.03
C LEU A 325 13.19 -1.38 6.48
N LYS A 326 11.96 -0.87 6.65
CA LYS A 326 11.27 -0.79 7.94
C LYS A 326 10.02 -1.67 7.94
N ILE A 327 9.90 -2.55 8.94
CA ILE A 327 8.73 -3.41 9.14
C ILE A 327 7.90 -2.88 10.31
N LEU A 328 6.64 -2.57 10.04
CA LEU A 328 5.65 -2.18 11.04
C LEU A 328 4.76 -3.38 11.38
N LYS A 329 4.54 -3.64 12.67
CA LYS A 329 3.61 -4.66 13.17
C LYS A 329 2.44 -3.97 13.84
N CYS A 330 1.22 -4.25 13.42
CA CYS A 330 -0.01 -3.61 13.89
C CYS A 330 -1.01 -4.61 14.44
N HIS A 331 -1.59 -4.33 15.60
CA HIS A 331 -2.67 -5.16 16.18
C HIS A 331 -3.99 -4.90 15.44
N LEU A 332 -4.54 -5.94 14.80
CA LEU A 332 -5.75 -5.87 13.96
C LEU A 332 -6.98 -5.25 14.65
N ARG A 333 -7.07 -5.31 15.98
CA ARG A 333 -8.25 -4.88 16.74
C ARG A 333 -8.17 -3.44 17.25
N CYS A 334 -7.08 -3.03 17.89
CA CYS A 334 -6.96 -1.65 18.39
C CYS A 334 -6.29 -0.70 17.40
N GLY A 335 -5.46 -1.20 16.48
CA GLY A 335 -4.71 -0.38 15.54
C GLY A 335 -3.39 0.16 16.09
N ASP A 336 -3.00 -0.20 17.32
CA ASP A 336 -1.65 0.05 17.84
C ASP A 336 -0.61 -0.62 16.94
N CYS A 337 0.43 0.13 16.57
CA CYS A 337 1.53 -0.36 15.75
C CYS A 337 2.89 -0.06 16.40
N GLU A 338 3.85 -0.95 16.17
CA GLU A 338 5.24 -0.84 16.62
C GLU A 338 6.19 -1.20 15.45
N ILE A 339 7.31 -0.50 15.32
CA ILE A 339 8.36 -0.87 14.37
C ILE A 339 9.11 -2.07 14.98
N VAL A 340 9.13 -3.20 14.26
CA VAL A 340 9.74 -4.45 14.75
C VAL A 340 11.07 -4.78 14.07
N TYR A 341 11.37 -4.11 12.97
CA TYR A 341 12.64 -4.23 12.26
C TYR A 341 12.94 -2.94 11.52
N GLU A 342 14.18 -2.50 11.59
CA GLU A 342 14.75 -1.42 10.80
C GLU A 342 16.12 -1.89 10.29
N GLN A 343 16.35 -1.79 8.99
CA GLN A 343 17.57 -2.24 8.34
C GLN A 343 18.74 -1.28 8.63
N GLU A 344 19.69 -1.73 9.44
CA GLU A 344 20.94 -1.02 9.68
C GLU A 344 21.99 -1.41 8.62
N VAL A 345 22.56 -0.40 7.96
CA VAL A 345 23.74 -0.51 7.07
C VAL A 345 24.68 0.64 7.43
N PRO A 346 25.89 0.40 7.97
CA PRO A 346 26.77 1.50 8.36
C PRO A 346 27.28 2.26 7.14
N GLU A 347 27.41 3.58 7.26
CA GLU A 347 27.70 4.51 6.15
C GLU A 347 28.96 4.12 5.35
N ASN A 348 29.98 3.59 6.01
CA ASN A 348 31.24 3.17 5.39
C ASN A 348 31.13 1.88 4.54
N PHE A 349 29.97 1.24 4.51
CA PHE A 349 29.65 0.09 3.65
C PHE A 349 28.62 0.42 2.56
N ALA A 350 27.80 1.46 2.75
CA ALA A 350 26.78 1.86 1.78
C ALA A 350 27.43 2.22 0.43
N ASN A 351 27.08 1.49 -0.64
CA ASN A 351 27.51 1.84 -1.99
C ASN A 351 26.67 3.04 -2.48
N GLN A 352 27.30 3.96 -3.21
CA GLN A 352 26.59 5.05 -3.86
C GLN A 352 25.88 4.50 -5.10
N HIS A 353 24.55 4.57 -5.09
CA HIS A 353 23.69 4.18 -6.20
C HIS A 353 22.99 5.39 -6.80
N ARG A 354 22.78 5.39 -8.12
CA ARG A 354 22.02 6.44 -8.81
C ARG A 354 20.53 6.25 -8.51
N GLU A 355 20.04 6.95 -7.50
CA GLU A 355 18.65 6.87 -7.03
C GLU A 355 17.91 8.21 -7.06
N GLU A 356 18.48 9.23 -7.68
CA GLU A 356 17.88 10.58 -7.72
C GLU A 356 16.52 10.55 -8.42
N HIS A 357 15.50 11.07 -7.73
CA HIS A 357 14.09 11.04 -8.14
C HIS A 357 13.46 9.63 -8.27
N GLY A 358 14.21 8.57 -7.96
CA GLY A 358 13.74 7.18 -8.01
C GLY A 358 13.49 6.60 -6.60
N SER A 359 12.45 5.79 -6.44
CA SER A 359 12.19 5.12 -5.14
C SER A 359 11.24 3.91 -5.25
N LEU A 360 11.55 2.84 -4.52
CA LEU A 360 10.71 1.65 -4.40
C LEU A 360 9.57 1.88 -3.39
N ARG A 361 8.32 1.62 -3.79
CA ARG A 361 7.09 2.03 -3.08
C ARG A 361 5.99 0.96 -3.18
N GLY A 362 5.35 0.58 -2.06
CA GLY A 362 4.05 -0.12 -2.03
C GLY A 362 3.93 -1.38 -2.90
N GLY A 363 2.94 -1.39 -3.80
CA GLY A 363 2.58 -2.50 -4.68
C GLY A 363 1.60 -3.49 -4.04
N THR A 364 1.81 -4.79 -4.28
CA THR A 364 0.94 -5.86 -3.78
C THR A 364 1.15 -6.16 -2.29
N ASN A 365 0.21 -6.91 -1.72
CA ASN A 365 0.45 -7.76 -0.55
C ASN A 365 1.67 -8.68 -0.78
N PHE A 366 2.46 -8.92 0.27
CA PHE A 366 3.49 -9.97 0.26
C PHE A 366 2.83 -11.29 0.68
N VAL A 367 2.87 -12.30 -0.19
CA VAL A 367 2.32 -13.64 0.07
C VAL A 367 3.43 -14.59 0.53
N PRO A 368 3.15 -15.56 1.44
CA PRO A 368 4.12 -16.61 1.74
C PRO A 368 4.38 -17.46 0.50
N VAL A 369 5.63 -17.82 0.25
CA VAL A 369 5.97 -18.72 -0.85
C VAL A 369 5.59 -20.15 -0.46
N PRO A 370 4.79 -20.89 -1.26
CA PRO A 370 4.30 -22.24 -0.95
C PRO A 370 5.41 -23.30 -1.16
N ILE A 371 6.48 -23.21 -0.37
CA ILE A 371 7.65 -24.09 -0.50
C ILE A 371 7.31 -25.51 0.02
N PRO A 372 7.48 -26.57 -0.80
CA PRO A 372 7.12 -27.92 -0.39
C PRO A 372 7.90 -28.43 0.82
N ALA A 373 7.20 -29.08 1.76
CA ALA A 373 7.79 -29.63 3.00
C ALA A 373 8.95 -30.62 2.79
N HIS A 374 9.12 -31.18 1.58
CA HIS A 374 10.26 -32.04 1.24
C HIS A 374 11.60 -31.27 1.12
N MET A 375 11.57 -29.94 0.99
CA MET A 375 12.77 -29.09 0.89
C MET A 375 13.47 -28.83 2.23
N LYS A 376 12.85 -29.18 3.36
CA LYS A 376 13.46 -29.18 4.72
C LYS A 376 14.12 -27.86 5.14
N ILE A 377 13.49 -26.72 4.84
CA ILE A 377 13.90 -25.41 5.38
C ILE A 377 13.96 -25.45 6.91
N ASP A 378 14.83 -24.65 7.51
CA ASP A 378 14.77 -24.34 8.94
C ASP A 378 13.41 -23.69 9.28
N PRO A 379 12.65 -24.18 10.29
CA PRO A 379 11.34 -23.61 10.66
C PRO A 379 11.35 -22.13 11.08
N ARG A 380 12.53 -21.53 11.33
CA ARG A 380 12.68 -20.09 11.60
C ARG A 380 12.74 -19.24 10.33
N VAL A 381 12.92 -19.85 9.17
CA VAL A 381 13.00 -19.17 7.87
C VAL A 381 11.61 -19.15 7.23
N ARG A 382 11.08 -17.95 6.99
CA ARG A 382 9.89 -17.73 6.14
C ARG A 382 10.30 -16.97 4.89
N VAL A 383 9.60 -17.21 3.80
CA VAL A 383 9.90 -16.63 2.49
C VAL A 383 8.62 -16.02 1.93
N TYR A 384 8.74 -14.81 1.39
CA TYR A 384 7.64 -14.03 0.87
C TYR A 384 7.93 -13.55 -0.55
N ALA A 385 6.91 -13.51 -1.39
CA ALA A 385 6.95 -12.97 -2.75
C ALA A 385 5.95 -11.81 -2.88
N SER A 386 6.32 -10.79 -3.66
CA SER A 386 5.48 -9.61 -3.90
C SER A 386 5.89 -8.92 -5.20
N PHE A 387 4.99 -8.07 -5.70
CA PHE A 387 5.29 -7.08 -6.72
C PHE A 387 5.15 -5.67 -6.12
N PRO A 388 6.20 -5.10 -5.51
CA PRO A 388 6.29 -3.66 -5.31
C PRO A 388 6.36 -2.90 -6.64
N ARG A 389 6.38 -1.56 -6.57
CA ARG A 389 6.55 -0.69 -7.74
C ARG A 389 7.60 0.40 -7.49
N THR A 390 8.47 0.64 -8.45
CA THR A 390 9.26 1.87 -8.49
C THR A 390 8.36 3.05 -8.81
N ASN A 391 8.81 4.21 -8.36
CA ASN A 391 8.32 5.49 -8.80
C ASN A 391 9.51 6.35 -9.21
N ILE A 392 9.51 6.75 -10.47
CA ILE A 392 10.47 7.68 -11.04
C ILE A 392 9.76 9.01 -11.24
N GLU A 393 10.30 10.08 -10.68
CA GLU A 393 9.80 11.45 -10.79
C GLU A 393 10.67 12.26 -11.79
N ARG A 394 10.14 13.35 -12.33
CA ARG A 394 10.82 14.31 -13.25
C ARG A 394 11.27 13.82 -14.65
N HIS A 395 11.12 12.55 -14.99
CA HIS A 395 11.49 12.03 -16.33
C HIS A 395 10.35 12.16 -17.35
N CYS A 396 9.12 11.87 -16.94
CA CYS A 396 7.90 12.22 -17.68
C CYS A 396 7.23 13.46 -17.06
N ASP A 397 6.13 13.94 -17.66
CA ASP A 397 5.22 14.93 -17.06
C ASP A 397 4.46 14.35 -15.85
N GLY A 398 5.19 14.26 -14.73
CA GLY A 398 4.76 13.64 -13.48
C GLY A 398 5.33 12.23 -13.27
N SER A 399 4.75 11.51 -12.31
CA SER A 399 5.24 10.19 -11.90
C SER A 399 5.10 9.10 -12.98
N PHE A 400 6.22 8.43 -13.24
CA PHE A 400 6.29 7.11 -13.88
C PHE A 400 6.23 6.01 -12.80
N TYR A 401 5.54 4.90 -13.07
CA TYR A 401 5.52 3.73 -12.19
C TYR A 401 5.68 2.44 -13.00
N ARG A 402 6.54 1.55 -12.53
CA ARG A 402 6.65 0.17 -13.00
C ARG A 402 6.69 -0.81 -11.82
N PRO A 403 6.19 -2.04 -11.99
CA PRO A 403 6.32 -3.11 -11.02
C PRO A 403 7.68 -3.81 -11.11
N GLU A 404 8.13 -4.35 -9.98
CA GLU A 404 9.31 -5.22 -9.88
C GLU A 404 8.92 -6.45 -9.06
N PHE A 405 9.49 -7.62 -9.35
CA PHE A 405 9.31 -8.82 -8.55
C PHE A 405 10.33 -8.87 -7.40
N VAL A 406 9.86 -8.95 -6.15
CA VAL A 406 10.71 -9.01 -4.96
C VAL A 406 10.45 -10.28 -4.15
N VAL A 407 11.54 -10.93 -3.74
CA VAL A 407 11.55 -12.02 -2.77
C VAL A 407 12.18 -11.52 -1.47
N MET A 408 11.42 -11.58 -0.38
CA MET A 408 11.89 -11.25 0.97
C MET A 408 12.03 -12.53 1.80
N VAL A 409 13.08 -12.63 2.60
CA VAL A 409 13.28 -13.73 3.55
C VAL A 409 13.28 -13.16 4.97
N MET A 410 12.49 -13.77 5.84
CA MET A 410 12.45 -13.52 7.27
C MET A 410 13.19 -14.65 7.98
N ILE A 411 14.19 -14.35 8.81
CA ILE A 411 14.99 -15.34 9.54
C ILE A 411 14.89 -15.03 11.04
N GLY A 412 14.09 -15.81 11.76
CA GLY A 412 13.74 -15.48 13.15
C GLY A 412 12.84 -14.26 13.20
N ASP A 413 13.42 -13.11 13.51
CA ASP A 413 12.81 -11.77 13.53
C ASP A 413 13.48 -10.76 12.57
N GLN A 414 14.58 -11.13 11.90
CA GLN A 414 15.29 -10.28 10.93
C GLN A 414 14.68 -10.42 9.52
N PHE A 415 14.74 -9.36 8.71
CA PHE A 415 14.12 -9.30 7.38
C PHE A 415 15.11 -8.83 6.30
N HIS A 416 15.30 -9.64 5.26
CA HIS A 416 16.24 -9.36 4.17
C HIS A 416 15.57 -9.42 2.79
N MET A 417 15.89 -8.45 1.93
CA MET A 417 15.61 -8.55 0.51
C MET A 417 16.55 -9.59 -0.11
N ALA A 418 16.00 -10.67 -0.64
CA ALA A 418 16.75 -11.84 -1.10
C ALA A 418 16.88 -11.90 -2.64
N PHE A 419 15.89 -11.35 -3.36
CA PHE A 419 15.96 -11.05 -4.79
C PHE A 419 15.08 -9.84 -5.10
N ALA A 420 15.47 -9.03 -6.09
CA ALA A 420 14.64 -7.98 -6.64
C ALA A 420 14.87 -7.86 -8.16
N SER A 421 13.81 -7.72 -8.96
CA SER A 421 13.94 -7.61 -10.42
C SER A 421 14.31 -6.21 -10.90
N GLU A 422 14.74 -6.12 -12.16
CA GLU A 422 14.63 -4.88 -12.95
C GLU A 422 13.13 -4.62 -13.24
N SER A 423 12.76 -3.41 -13.70
CA SER A 423 11.35 -3.06 -13.96
C SER A 423 10.67 -3.94 -15.02
N LEU A 424 9.45 -4.38 -14.72
CA LEU A 424 8.68 -5.32 -15.54
C LEU A 424 7.50 -4.62 -16.23
N ASP A 425 7.43 -4.66 -17.56
CA ASP A 425 6.22 -4.26 -18.30
C ASP A 425 5.14 -5.34 -18.34
N PHE A 426 5.53 -6.60 -18.16
CA PHE A 426 4.78 -7.80 -18.61
C PHE A 426 4.54 -7.84 -20.15
N GLY A 427 5.21 -6.94 -20.89
CA GLY A 427 5.03 -6.75 -22.34
C GLY A 427 3.59 -6.46 -22.71
N ASP A 428 3.21 -6.90 -23.91
CA ASP A 428 1.86 -6.77 -24.46
C ASP A 428 0.80 -7.52 -23.62
N SER A 429 1.19 -8.29 -22.60
CA SER A 429 0.28 -9.02 -21.73
C SER A 429 -0.60 -8.11 -20.87
N ILE A 430 -0.14 -6.90 -20.51
CA ILE A 430 -0.91 -5.91 -19.71
C ILE A 430 -1.05 -4.58 -20.46
N LEU A 431 0.03 -4.13 -21.12
CA LEU A 431 0.10 -2.84 -21.79
C LEU A 431 0.02 -3.04 -23.31
N GLU A 432 -1.18 -2.87 -23.88
CA GLU A 432 -1.33 -2.73 -25.33
C GLU A 432 -0.87 -1.34 -25.77
N LEU A 433 0.41 -1.23 -26.11
CA LEU A 433 1.03 -0.04 -26.69
C LEU A 433 1.44 -0.36 -28.13
N GLY A 434 1.02 0.47 -29.08
CA GLY A 434 1.56 0.42 -30.44
C GLY A 434 3.04 0.83 -30.51
N PRO A 435 3.73 0.58 -31.64
CA PRO A 435 5.12 1.02 -31.81
C PRO A 435 5.30 2.53 -31.73
N GLU A 436 4.23 3.31 -31.98
CA GLU A 436 4.20 4.77 -31.93
C GLU A 436 3.59 5.32 -30.61
N ASP A 437 3.25 4.45 -29.63
CA ASP A 437 2.56 4.89 -28.40
C ASP A 437 3.54 5.33 -27.30
N ASP A 438 3.50 6.62 -26.98
CA ASP A 438 4.31 7.21 -25.89
C ASP A 438 3.96 6.63 -24.51
N ARG A 439 5.00 6.10 -23.86
CA ARG A 439 4.98 5.51 -22.50
C ARG A 439 4.89 6.55 -21.39
N CYS A 440 5.21 7.82 -21.64
CA CYS A 440 4.94 8.93 -20.71
C CYS A 440 3.47 9.38 -20.74
N GLY A 441 2.74 9.13 -21.82
CA GLY A 441 1.30 9.37 -21.95
C GLY A 441 0.46 8.15 -21.59
N LYS A 442 0.52 7.09 -22.40
CA LYS A 442 -0.25 5.85 -22.21
C LYS A 442 0.56 4.85 -21.39
N GLY A 443 -0.06 4.25 -20.37
CA GLY A 443 0.62 3.23 -19.56
C GLY A 443 1.80 3.76 -18.74
N ARG A 444 1.86 5.08 -18.49
CA ARG A 444 2.87 5.71 -17.63
C ARG A 444 2.85 5.13 -16.22
N ILE A 445 1.65 4.82 -15.74
CA ILE A 445 1.42 4.30 -14.40
C ILE A 445 0.94 2.84 -14.53
N LEU A 446 1.84 1.88 -14.38
CA LEU A 446 1.52 0.46 -14.26
C LEU A 446 1.63 0.02 -12.80
N ILE A 447 0.53 -0.44 -12.21
CA ILE A 447 0.43 -0.75 -10.78
C ILE A 447 -0.10 -2.17 -10.58
N PRO A 448 0.63 -3.03 -9.84
CA PRO A 448 0.10 -4.28 -9.34
C PRO A 448 -0.62 -4.00 -8.00
N ASN A 449 -1.86 -4.46 -7.85
CA ASN A 449 -2.72 -4.11 -6.72
C ASN A 449 -2.84 -5.23 -5.67
N SER A 450 -2.83 -6.49 -6.08
CA SER A 450 -2.67 -7.66 -5.20
C SER A 450 -2.19 -8.90 -5.95
N ILE A 451 -1.46 -9.77 -5.24
CA ILE A 451 -1.41 -11.19 -5.58
C ILE A 451 -2.68 -11.80 -4.99
N ALA A 452 -3.63 -12.16 -5.86
CA ALA A 452 -4.96 -12.58 -5.46
C ALA A 452 -5.02 -14.07 -5.10
N HIS A 453 -4.22 -14.91 -5.78
CA HIS A 453 -4.10 -16.34 -5.54
C HIS A 453 -2.80 -16.89 -6.14
N TRP A 454 -2.28 -17.97 -5.58
CA TRP A 454 -1.18 -18.75 -6.13
C TRP A 454 -1.61 -20.21 -6.18
N ASP A 455 -2.15 -20.64 -7.31
CA ASP A 455 -2.63 -22.02 -7.47
C ASP A 455 -1.41 -22.95 -7.60
N THR A 456 -1.15 -23.71 -6.53
CA THR A 456 -0.23 -24.84 -6.51
C THR A 456 -0.94 -26.18 -6.34
N SER A 457 -2.26 -26.21 -6.52
CA SER A 457 -3.03 -27.46 -6.51
C SER A 457 -2.63 -28.34 -7.70
N ALA A 458 -2.74 -29.66 -7.57
CA ALA A 458 -2.42 -30.63 -8.63
C ALA A 458 -1.05 -30.46 -9.34
N GLY A 459 -0.08 -29.78 -8.71
CA GLY A 459 1.25 -29.50 -9.28
C GLY A 459 1.33 -28.27 -10.19
N GLN A 460 0.33 -27.38 -10.15
CA GLN A 460 0.38 -26.06 -10.79
C GLN A 460 1.43 -25.13 -10.14
N ASP A 461 1.75 -24.02 -10.82
CA ASP A 461 2.55 -22.90 -10.30
C ASP A 461 2.04 -21.59 -10.92
N ILE A 462 0.76 -21.29 -10.70
CA ILE A 462 0.04 -20.20 -11.40
C ILE A 462 -0.32 -19.09 -10.41
N MET A 463 0.39 -17.97 -10.47
CA MET A 463 0.09 -16.77 -9.67
C MET A 463 -0.87 -15.84 -10.43
N SER A 464 -2.03 -15.55 -9.84
CA SER A 464 -2.99 -14.57 -10.39
C SER A 464 -2.81 -13.21 -9.71
N ILE A 465 -2.54 -12.18 -10.51
CA ILE A 465 -2.17 -10.83 -10.05
C ILE A 465 -3.18 -9.82 -10.62
N THR A 466 -3.63 -8.89 -9.79
CA THR A 466 -4.49 -7.77 -10.22
C THR A 466 -3.66 -6.53 -10.57
N PHE A 467 -4.07 -5.78 -11.59
CA PHE A 467 -3.37 -4.60 -12.09
C PHE A 467 -4.30 -3.42 -12.34
N SER A 468 -3.75 -2.20 -12.23
CA SER A 468 -4.33 -0.98 -12.80
C SER A 468 -3.33 -0.27 -13.71
N VAL A 469 -3.83 0.25 -14.82
CA VAL A 469 -3.11 1.09 -15.79
C VAL A 469 -3.71 2.49 -15.74
N ASN A 470 -2.86 3.50 -15.51
CA ASN A 470 -3.23 4.91 -15.27
C ASN A 470 -4.29 5.09 -14.15
N ASP A 471 -4.41 4.10 -13.26
CA ASP A 471 -5.46 3.93 -12.26
C ASP A 471 -6.91 3.88 -12.78
N GLU A 472 -7.11 3.79 -14.10
CA GLU A 472 -8.44 3.75 -14.74
C GLU A 472 -8.95 2.33 -15.04
N THR A 473 -8.05 1.35 -15.16
CA THR A 473 -8.40 -0.04 -15.49
C THR A 473 -8.38 -0.92 -14.24
N VAL A 474 -9.24 -1.95 -14.20
CA VAL A 474 -9.06 -3.12 -13.30
C VAL A 474 -8.84 -4.35 -14.17
N GLN A 475 -7.64 -4.92 -14.10
CA GLN A 475 -7.21 -6.05 -14.91
C GLN A 475 -6.69 -7.20 -14.04
N VAL A 476 -6.67 -8.41 -14.61
CA VAL A 476 -6.06 -9.61 -14.03
C VAL A 476 -5.16 -10.25 -15.07
N ALA A 477 -3.98 -10.72 -14.68
CA ALA A 477 -3.15 -11.62 -15.47
C ALA A 477 -2.66 -12.79 -14.63
N ARG A 478 -2.17 -13.84 -15.30
CA ARG A 478 -1.64 -15.05 -14.67
C ARG A 478 -0.18 -15.25 -15.07
N VAL A 479 0.65 -15.60 -14.09
CA VAL A 479 2.09 -15.84 -14.27
C VAL A 479 2.40 -17.28 -13.88
N GLU A 480 2.96 -18.05 -14.80
CA GLU A 480 3.41 -19.43 -14.60
C GLU A 480 4.89 -19.49 -14.20
N GLY A 481 5.21 -20.26 -13.17
CA GLY A 481 6.60 -20.64 -12.86
C GLY A 481 7.29 -19.81 -11.79
N ILE A 482 6.56 -18.98 -11.03
CA ILE A 482 7.16 -18.14 -9.96
C ILE A 482 7.67 -18.98 -8.79
N LEU A 483 7.02 -20.07 -8.40
CA LEU A 483 7.51 -20.95 -7.33
C LEU A 483 8.78 -21.66 -7.78
N LYS A 484 8.79 -22.14 -9.03
CA LYS A 484 9.97 -22.70 -9.68
C LYS A 484 11.10 -21.68 -9.82
N PHE A 485 10.82 -20.40 -10.11
CA PHE A 485 11.80 -19.31 -10.07
C PHE A 485 12.43 -19.22 -8.67
N VAL A 486 11.60 -19.04 -7.63
CA VAL A 486 12.07 -18.81 -6.26
C VAL A 486 12.88 -20.01 -5.74
N GLN A 487 12.47 -21.24 -6.04
CA GLN A 487 13.20 -22.46 -5.67
C GLN A 487 14.58 -22.60 -6.33
N ASN A 488 14.84 -21.91 -7.45
CA ASN A 488 16.11 -21.96 -8.18
C ASN A 488 17.07 -20.81 -7.83
N LEU A 489 16.65 -19.86 -6.97
CA LEU A 489 17.49 -18.76 -6.50
C LEU A 489 18.69 -19.30 -5.68
N PRO A 490 19.95 -18.88 -5.97
CA PRO A 490 21.17 -19.39 -5.35
C PRO A 490 21.16 -19.59 -3.83
N GLN A 491 20.69 -18.60 -3.08
CA GLN A 491 20.62 -18.57 -1.61
C GLN A 491 19.67 -19.61 -1.01
N PHE A 492 18.73 -20.16 -1.77
CA PHE A 492 17.89 -21.25 -1.27
C PHE A 492 18.69 -22.54 -1.08
N LYS A 493 19.80 -22.72 -1.82
CA LYS A 493 20.71 -23.86 -1.66
C LYS A 493 21.43 -23.86 -0.29
N THR A 494 21.66 -22.69 0.29
CA THR A 494 22.21 -22.55 1.66
C THR A 494 21.10 -22.58 2.71
N LEU A 495 19.96 -21.89 2.49
CA LEU A 495 18.81 -21.88 3.40
C LEU A 495 18.15 -23.27 3.58
N PHE A 496 18.20 -24.15 2.58
CA PHE A 496 17.72 -25.55 2.66
C PHE A 496 18.72 -26.52 3.31
N SER A 497 19.92 -26.07 3.68
CA SER A 497 20.86 -26.92 4.42
C SER A 497 20.53 -26.91 5.92
N GLN A 498 20.67 -28.05 6.61
CA GLN A 498 20.39 -28.11 8.04
C GLN A 498 21.39 -27.25 8.83
N ASP A 499 20.84 -26.41 9.71
CA ASP A 499 21.48 -25.29 10.40
C ASP A 499 21.98 -24.15 9.49
N GLY A 500 21.73 -24.19 8.18
CA GLY A 500 22.36 -23.38 7.13
C GLY A 500 22.66 -21.92 7.47
N PRO A 501 21.65 -21.07 7.74
CA PRO A 501 21.87 -19.65 8.06
C PRO A 501 22.55 -19.37 9.41
N PHE A 502 22.76 -20.39 10.25
CA PHE A 502 23.32 -20.27 11.61
C PHE A 502 24.54 -21.20 11.85
N LYS A 503 25.10 -21.83 10.80
CA LYS A 503 26.04 -22.95 10.96
C LYS A 503 27.49 -22.50 11.23
N GLY A 504 27.73 -21.98 12.43
CA GLY A 504 29.06 -21.55 12.87
C GLY A 504 29.51 -20.19 12.33
N ALA A 505 28.59 -19.44 11.71
CA ALA A 505 28.73 -18.00 11.49
C ALA A 505 28.14 -17.25 12.68
N ASP A 506 28.63 -16.03 12.92
CA ASP A 506 28.02 -15.09 13.85
C ASP A 506 26.68 -14.59 13.26
N SER A 507 25.62 -14.64 14.07
CA SER A 507 24.26 -14.27 13.65
C SER A 507 24.19 -12.78 13.29
N ASP A 508 24.89 -11.94 14.04
CA ASP A 508 24.83 -10.48 13.89
C ASP A 508 25.62 -10.04 12.66
N LEU A 509 26.74 -10.72 12.38
CA LEU A 509 27.50 -10.56 11.13
C LEU A 509 26.69 -11.03 9.91
N MET A 510 26.00 -12.17 9.99
CA MET A 510 25.15 -12.66 8.89
C MET A 510 23.96 -11.72 8.63
N ASN A 511 23.38 -11.16 9.68
CA ASN A 511 22.33 -10.14 9.62
C ASN A 511 22.85 -8.89 8.89
N MET A 512 23.97 -8.32 9.37
CA MET A 512 24.63 -7.14 8.80
C MET A 512 25.00 -7.35 7.31
N LEU A 513 25.63 -8.48 6.96
CA LEU A 513 26.02 -8.77 5.58
C LEU A 513 24.81 -8.93 4.66
N SER A 514 23.75 -9.60 5.12
CA SER A 514 22.52 -9.79 4.33
C SER A 514 21.75 -8.49 4.16
N SER A 515 21.77 -7.60 5.17
CA SER A 515 21.17 -6.28 5.13
C SER A 515 21.96 -5.29 4.26
N TRP A 516 23.30 -5.33 4.28
CA TRP A 516 24.14 -4.55 3.37
C TRP A 516 23.88 -4.94 1.91
N VAL A 517 23.98 -6.23 1.56
CA VAL A 517 23.68 -6.72 0.20
C VAL A 517 22.21 -6.44 -0.19
N GLY A 518 21.31 -6.43 0.78
CA GLY A 518 19.89 -6.06 0.58
C GLY A 518 19.69 -4.60 0.17
N ASP A 519 20.54 -3.67 0.62
CA ASP A 519 20.48 -2.28 0.17
C ASP A 519 21.10 -2.10 -1.23
N ASP A 520 22.22 -2.77 -1.52
CA ASP A 520 22.81 -2.79 -2.88
C ASP A 520 21.77 -3.24 -3.92
N ILE A 521 21.04 -4.33 -3.65
CA ILE A 521 20.00 -4.88 -4.53
C ILE A 521 18.87 -3.88 -4.78
N ARG A 522 18.45 -3.17 -3.73
CA ARG A 522 17.41 -2.15 -3.78
C ARG A 522 17.91 -0.89 -4.53
N GLY A 523 19.18 -0.55 -4.42
CA GLY A 523 19.84 0.50 -5.22
C GLY A 523 19.87 0.14 -6.70
N CYS A 524 20.43 -1.03 -7.04
CA CYS A 524 20.49 -1.57 -8.40
C CYS A 524 19.11 -1.69 -9.08
N LEU A 525 18.06 -2.03 -8.32
CA LEU A 525 16.68 -2.03 -8.81
C LEU A 525 16.22 -0.62 -9.22
N VAL A 526 16.53 0.41 -8.44
CA VAL A 526 16.15 1.80 -8.74
C VAL A 526 16.98 2.35 -9.91
N GLU A 527 18.27 2.00 -10.00
CA GLU A 527 19.10 2.30 -11.17
C GLU A 527 18.53 1.68 -12.45
N ALA A 528 18.14 0.40 -12.41
CA ALA A 528 17.53 -0.28 -13.54
C ALA A 528 16.21 0.38 -13.97
N ALA A 529 15.39 0.83 -13.02
CA ALA A 529 14.14 1.55 -13.28
C ALA A 529 14.36 2.95 -13.88
N LEU A 530 15.41 3.67 -13.45
CA LEU A 530 15.83 4.94 -14.05
C LEU A 530 16.28 4.72 -15.49
N ASN A 531 17.26 3.85 -15.71
CA ASN A 531 17.79 3.54 -17.05
C ASN A 531 16.68 3.04 -18.01
N TYR A 532 15.74 2.23 -17.50
CA TYR A 532 14.56 1.81 -18.25
C TYR A 532 13.65 2.99 -18.64
N THR A 533 13.45 3.95 -17.72
CA THR A 533 12.62 5.14 -17.97
C THR A 533 13.30 6.10 -18.96
N GLU A 534 14.62 6.27 -18.88
CA GLU A 534 15.43 7.02 -19.85
C GLU A 534 15.37 6.37 -21.24
N THR A 535 15.53 5.05 -21.33
CA THR A 535 15.41 4.31 -22.60
C THR A 535 14.00 4.47 -23.19
N ALA A 536 12.96 4.46 -22.36
CA ALA A 536 11.58 4.71 -22.82
C ALA A 536 11.38 6.15 -23.32
N GLN A 537 12.10 7.13 -22.75
CA GLN A 537 12.07 8.53 -23.19
C GLN A 537 12.84 8.73 -24.51
N GLU A 538 13.97 8.07 -24.71
CA GLU A 538 14.74 8.13 -25.98
C GLU A 538 14.01 7.49 -27.17
N ILE A 539 12.99 6.66 -26.93
CA ILE A 539 12.11 6.14 -27.98
C ILE A 539 11.05 7.18 -28.38
N THR A 540 10.56 7.99 -27.44
CA THR A 540 9.39 8.86 -27.64
C THR A 540 9.77 10.30 -27.97
N ASN A 541 10.87 10.77 -27.39
CA ASN A 541 11.66 11.89 -27.86
C ASN A 541 13.06 11.32 -28.21
N PRO A 542 13.27 10.77 -29.42
CA PRO A 542 14.63 10.56 -29.90
C PRO A 542 15.37 11.89 -29.78
N LYS A 543 16.58 11.86 -29.19
CA LYS A 543 17.51 12.97 -29.32
C LYS A 543 17.73 13.16 -30.82
N ASP A 544 17.41 14.34 -31.34
CA ASP A 544 17.72 14.67 -32.71
C ASP A 544 19.22 14.42 -32.97
N GLU A 545 19.59 13.98 -34.16
CA GLU A 545 21.01 13.89 -34.54
C GLU A 545 21.66 15.29 -34.71
N GLU A 546 21.01 16.35 -34.21
CA GLU A 546 21.49 17.75 -34.12
C GLU A 546 22.20 18.08 -32.78
N GLU A 547 22.67 17.08 -32.04
CA GLU A 547 23.96 17.19 -31.33
C GLU A 547 25.13 16.53 -32.08
N THR A 548 24.95 16.19 -33.37
CA THR A 548 26.10 16.37 -34.28
C THR A 548 26.35 17.87 -34.40
N MET A 549 27.57 18.30 -34.02
CA MET A 549 27.94 19.72 -33.90
C MET A 549 27.52 20.52 -35.13
N ASP A 550 26.73 21.59 -34.93
CA ASP A 550 26.45 22.55 -36.00
C ASP A 550 27.77 23.12 -36.54
N PRO A 551 28.15 22.82 -37.81
CA PRO A 551 29.42 23.29 -38.37
C PRO A 551 29.44 24.81 -38.55
N THR A 552 28.32 25.51 -38.38
CA THR A 552 28.24 26.98 -38.37
C THR A 552 28.85 27.57 -37.09
N ASN A 553 28.94 26.81 -36.00
CA ASN A 553 29.51 27.22 -34.71
C ASN A 553 31.01 26.90 -34.56
N GLU A 554 31.72 26.58 -35.66
CA GLU A 554 33.20 26.45 -35.68
C GLU A 554 33.91 27.69 -35.10
N LEU A 555 33.29 28.87 -35.19
CA LEU A 555 33.79 30.11 -34.61
C LEU A 555 33.70 30.14 -33.07
N LEU A 556 32.63 29.59 -32.49
CA LEU A 556 32.42 29.55 -31.04
C LEU A 556 33.35 28.51 -30.37
N TYR A 557 33.59 27.39 -31.06
CA TYR A 557 34.60 26.41 -30.63
C TYR A 557 36.00 27.02 -30.66
N LYS A 558 36.34 27.81 -31.70
CA LYS A 558 37.63 28.51 -31.77
C LYS A 558 37.80 29.61 -30.73
N ILE A 559 36.76 30.36 -30.40
CA ILE A 559 36.82 31.35 -29.31
C ILE A 559 37.14 30.66 -27.98
N HIS A 560 36.50 29.53 -27.67
CA HIS A 560 36.84 28.78 -26.45
C HIS A 560 38.24 28.17 -26.50
N GLN A 561 38.74 27.70 -27.66
CA GLN A 561 40.13 27.24 -27.75
C GLN A 561 41.15 28.38 -27.64
N GLU A 562 40.85 29.57 -28.17
CA GLU A 562 41.70 30.76 -28.00
C GLU A 562 41.67 31.27 -26.55
N GLU A 563 40.54 31.15 -25.83
CA GLU A 563 40.43 31.44 -24.39
C GLU A 563 41.17 30.39 -23.52
N GLU A 564 41.06 29.08 -23.84
CA GLU A 564 41.78 28.01 -23.13
C GLU A 564 43.29 28.08 -23.37
N GLU A 565 43.76 28.39 -24.59
CA GLU A 565 45.20 28.61 -24.88
C GLU A 565 45.74 29.88 -24.18
N GLU A 566 44.96 30.96 -24.04
CA GLU A 566 45.36 32.14 -23.24
C GLU A 566 45.40 31.85 -21.72
N GLU A 567 44.50 31.01 -21.17
CA GLU A 567 44.59 30.58 -19.76
C GLU A 567 45.74 29.61 -19.49
N GLU A 568 46.07 28.67 -20.41
CA GLU A 568 47.24 27.79 -20.26
C GLU A 568 48.57 28.56 -20.40
N GLU A 569 48.73 29.51 -21.35
CA GLU A 569 49.93 30.37 -21.41
C GLU A 569 50.09 31.26 -20.17
N LEU A 570 49.00 31.65 -19.50
CA LEU A 570 49.03 32.36 -18.22
C LEU A 570 49.45 31.46 -17.05
N ALA A 571 48.99 30.20 -17.03
CA ALA A 571 49.34 29.24 -15.99
C ALA A 571 50.82 28.81 -16.06
N ASP A 572 51.36 28.56 -17.26
CA ASP A 572 52.76 28.19 -17.46
C ASP A 572 53.74 29.34 -17.09
N PHE A 573 53.25 30.58 -16.96
CA PHE A 573 54.08 31.75 -16.58
C PHE A 573 54.32 31.92 -15.07
N GLU A 574 53.56 31.25 -14.20
CA GLU A 574 53.80 31.22 -12.74
C GLU A 574 54.46 29.90 -12.26
N GLY A 575 54.82 29.00 -13.20
CA GLY A 575 55.05 27.58 -12.93
C GLY A 575 56.47 27.09 -12.63
N ASP A 576 57.53 27.92 -12.58
CA ASP A 576 58.91 27.41 -12.46
C ASP A 576 59.89 28.34 -11.70
N ASP A 577 60.10 28.10 -10.38
CA ASP A 577 61.32 28.54 -9.68
C ASP A 577 61.71 27.64 -8.47
N ILE A 578 62.40 26.53 -8.79
CA ILE A 578 63.57 25.99 -8.05
C ILE A 578 63.38 25.36 -6.64
N PHE A 579 63.19 24.02 -6.64
CA PHE A 579 64.19 22.98 -6.28
C PHE A 579 64.52 22.55 -4.80
N GLU A 580 64.41 21.22 -4.62
CA GLU A 580 65.11 20.28 -3.71
C GLU A 580 64.94 20.25 -2.17
N GLU A 581 65.08 19.02 -1.65
CA GLU A 581 65.02 18.61 -0.25
C GLU A 581 66.32 18.94 0.52
N LEU A 582 66.23 19.07 1.85
CA LEU A 582 67.28 18.59 2.76
C LEU A 582 66.71 18.31 4.16
N SER A 583 67.48 17.58 4.99
CA SER A 583 66.97 16.78 6.11
C SER A 583 67.38 17.28 7.51
N GLU A 584 66.70 16.69 8.51
CA GLU A 584 67.16 16.40 9.88
C GLU A 584 67.36 17.56 10.90
N ASP A 585 66.57 17.44 11.97
CA ASP A 585 66.94 17.52 13.40
C ASP A 585 67.08 18.85 14.20
N ASP A 586 66.63 18.71 15.46
CA ASP A 586 66.99 19.34 16.75
C ASP A 586 66.60 20.79 17.20
N GLU A 587 65.86 20.78 18.33
CA GLU A 587 65.88 21.61 19.57
C GLU A 587 65.57 23.15 19.64
N ASP A 588 64.85 23.46 20.74
CA ASP A 588 64.78 24.69 21.56
C ASP A 588 64.28 26.06 21.03
N GLY A 589 63.37 26.72 21.79
CA GLY A 589 63.07 28.16 21.63
C GLY A 589 61.74 28.73 22.18
N ILE A 590 61.55 28.79 23.50
CA ILE A 590 60.51 29.60 24.23
C ILE A 590 61.29 30.68 25.03
N PRO A 591 60.88 31.96 25.29
CA PRO A 591 59.53 32.51 25.57
C PRO A 591 59.11 33.91 24.99
N ASP A 592 57.80 34.19 25.13
CA ASP A 592 57.04 35.35 25.69
C ASP A 592 57.44 36.85 25.52
N LEU A 593 56.39 37.70 25.43
CA LEU A 593 56.11 39.01 26.10
C LEU A 593 54.93 39.69 25.33
N GLU A 594 53.72 40.02 25.83
CA GLU A 594 53.19 40.67 27.07
C GLU A 594 53.34 42.21 27.15
N GLY A 595 52.26 42.90 27.60
CA GLY A 595 52.09 44.36 27.71
C GLY A 595 51.18 44.95 26.61
N ASP A 596 49.92 45.37 26.82
CA ASP A 596 49.24 46.17 27.88
C ASP A 596 49.69 47.65 27.91
N GLU A 597 48.85 48.68 28.13
CA GLU A 597 47.38 48.87 28.25
C GLU A 597 47.12 50.41 28.09
N ASP A 598 45.90 50.88 27.73
CA ASP A 598 45.27 52.13 28.27
C ASP A 598 43.97 52.56 27.53
N LEU A 599 42.85 52.63 28.27
CA LEU A 599 41.96 53.81 28.51
C LEU A 599 41.47 54.71 27.31
N ASP A 600 40.21 55.18 27.22
CA ASP A 600 39.02 55.08 28.10
C ASP A 600 37.69 55.53 27.42
N LEU A 601 36.55 55.27 28.10
CA LEU A 601 35.23 55.96 28.05
C LEU A 601 34.25 55.85 26.84
N ASP A 602 33.20 55.04 27.10
CA ASP A 602 31.75 55.33 26.99
C ASP A 602 30.93 55.29 25.66
N ALA A 603 29.85 54.48 25.76
CA ALA A 603 28.51 54.57 25.11
C ALA A 603 28.20 53.79 23.80
N ASP A 604 27.89 52.50 23.98
CA ASP A 604 27.11 51.60 23.09
C ASP A 604 25.59 51.98 23.13
N PRO A 605 24.73 51.71 22.11
CA PRO A 605 24.40 50.36 21.65
C PRO A 605 24.35 50.13 20.12
N GLU A 606 25.03 49.07 19.67
CA GLU A 606 24.69 48.08 18.62
C GLU A 606 24.14 48.50 17.22
N ALA A 607 24.63 47.77 16.21
CA ALA A 607 24.17 47.64 14.81
C ALA A 607 24.53 48.77 13.81
N GLU A 608 25.22 48.36 12.72
CA GLU A 608 25.77 49.24 11.67
C GLU A 608 24.70 49.91 10.78
N PRO A 609 24.87 51.21 10.45
CA PRO A 609 24.31 51.84 9.26
C PRO A 609 25.38 52.14 8.21
N LYS A 610 25.15 51.76 6.95
CA LYS A 610 25.94 52.20 5.78
C LYS A 610 25.07 53.06 4.85
N GLU A 611 25.02 54.35 5.18
CA GLU A 611 24.70 55.46 4.25
C GLU A 611 25.78 55.54 3.14
N ASP A 612 25.61 56.17 1.97
CA ASP A 612 24.44 56.49 1.11
C ASP A 612 25.01 57.01 -0.24
N ASP A 613 24.31 56.84 -1.37
CA ASP A 613 23.75 57.99 -2.13
C ASP A 613 23.10 57.69 -3.52
N LYS A 614 21.80 58.03 -3.61
CA LYS A 614 21.13 58.79 -4.69
C LYS A 614 21.23 58.36 -6.18
N LYS A 615 20.18 57.68 -6.67
CA LYS A 615 19.14 58.17 -7.63
C LYS A 615 18.32 56.98 -8.18
N GLU A 616 16.98 56.99 -8.15
CA GLU A 616 16.04 57.80 -8.95
C GLU A 616 16.24 57.72 -10.47
N ASP A 617 15.45 56.90 -11.17
CA ASP A 617 14.33 57.43 -11.96
C ASP A 617 13.25 56.35 -12.23
N ASP A 618 12.05 56.78 -12.64
CA ASP A 618 10.82 55.95 -12.67
C ASP A 618 10.13 56.03 -14.05
N LYS A 619 9.44 54.94 -14.48
CA LYS A 619 8.49 54.73 -15.63
C LYS A 619 8.86 53.54 -16.54
N LYS A 620 7.94 52.70 -17.08
CA LYS A 620 6.56 52.83 -17.66
C LYS A 620 6.45 53.46 -19.06
N GLU A 621 6.29 52.60 -20.07
CA GLU A 621 5.32 52.60 -21.19
C GLU A 621 5.72 51.40 -22.08
N GLU A 622 4.90 50.40 -22.46
CA GLU A 622 3.53 50.32 -22.99
C GLU A 622 3.42 50.73 -24.49
N ILE A 623 2.56 50.04 -25.27
CA ILE A 623 2.12 50.36 -26.66
C ILE A 623 3.22 50.05 -27.74
N LYS A 624 3.06 49.23 -28.81
CA LYS A 624 1.94 48.97 -29.75
C LYS A 624 2.10 47.68 -30.61
N LYS A 625 1.17 47.46 -31.55
CA LYS A 625 1.20 46.48 -32.67
C LYS A 625 1.58 47.18 -34.01
N GLU A 626 1.42 46.45 -35.13
CA GLU A 626 1.40 46.87 -36.55
C GLU A 626 2.79 46.97 -37.23
N ASP A 627 3.02 46.46 -38.46
CA ASP A 627 2.28 45.48 -39.29
C ASP A 627 3.18 44.99 -40.47
N ASP A 628 2.64 44.15 -41.38
CA ASP A 628 3.14 43.84 -42.75
C ASP A 628 4.40 42.96 -42.95
N LYS A 629 4.56 42.16 -44.03
CA LYS A 629 3.64 41.40 -44.93
C LYS A 629 4.45 40.56 -45.96
N LYS A 630 3.87 39.45 -46.47
CA LYS A 630 4.21 38.73 -47.75
C LYS A 630 5.60 38.00 -47.79
N GLU A 631 5.90 37.05 -48.69
CA GLU A 631 5.14 36.44 -49.83
C GLU A 631 5.57 34.98 -50.13
N GLY A 632 4.66 34.18 -50.73
CA GLY A 632 4.98 32.90 -51.42
C GLY A 632 5.00 31.63 -50.54
N ASP A 633 4.60 30.44 -51.01
CA ASP A 633 3.96 30.08 -52.29
C ASP A 633 2.95 28.91 -52.11
N LYS A 634 2.26 28.50 -53.18
CA LYS A 634 1.05 27.67 -53.18
C LYS A 634 1.29 26.20 -53.55
N LYS A 635 0.38 25.32 -53.10
CA LYS A 635 -0.53 24.50 -53.94
C LYS A 635 -1.60 23.80 -53.08
N GLU A 636 -2.90 23.98 -53.37
CA GLU A 636 -3.77 23.17 -54.27
C GLU A 636 -4.11 21.78 -53.67
N GLU A 637 -5.38 21.31 -53.60
CA GLU A 637 -6.64 21.85 -54.14
C GLU A 637 -7.91 21.25 -53.44
N ILE A 638 -9.04 22.00 -53.45
CA ILE A 638 -10.44 21.50 -53.65
C ILE A 638 -11.16 20.67 -52.54
N LYS A 639 -12.46 20.86 -52.20
CA LYS A 639 -13.48 21.93 -52.43
C LYS A 639 -14.76 21.66 -51.57
N LYS A 640 -15.42 22.75 -51.14
CA LYS A 640 -16.91 22.96 -51.05
C LYS A 640 -17.73 22.09 -50.06
N GLU A 641 -18.93 22.48 -49.64
CA GLU A 641 -19.74 23.72 -49.78
C GLU A 641 -20.48 23.87 -48.41
N ASP A 642 -20.49 25.01 -47.72
CA ASP A 642 -21.44 26.15 -47.86
C ASP A 642 -22.92 25.80 -47.49
N GLU A 643 -23.78 26.71 -46.99
CA GLU A 643 -23.70 28.18 -46.94
C GLU A 643 -24.63 28.80 -45.86
N LYS A 644 -24.17 29.88 -45.17
CA LYS A 644 -24.93 31.07 -44.66
C LYS A 644 -26.15 30.85 -43.71
N LYS A 645 -26.66 31.83 -42.95
CA LYS A 645 -26.61 33.32 -42.92
C LYS A 645 -26.88 33.77 -41.46
N ALA A 646 -26.27 34.79 -40.84
CA ALA A 646 -26.42 36.26 -41.03
C ALA A 646 -27.91 36.73 -41.11
N GLU A 647 -28.34 37.84 -40.47
CA GLU A 647 -27.62 39.08 -40.14
C GLU A 647 -28.34 39.95 -39.07
N ASP A 648 -27.58 40.85 -38.39
CA ASP A 648 -27.90 42.11 -37.68
C ASP A 648 -29.30 42.45 -37.09
N THR A 649 -29.27 43.03 -35.86
CA THR A 649 -29.62 44.46 -35.65
C THR A 649 -29.03 45.06 -34.35
N LYS A 650 -29.07 46.39 -34.18
CA LYS A 650 -28.33 47.18 -33.16
C LYS A 650 -29.25 48.06 -32.27
N ALA A 651 -28.63 48.74 -31.28
CA ALA A 651 -29.05 50.02 -30.66
C ALA A 651 -30.20 49.96 -29.60
N ASP A 652 -30.26 50.81 -28.56
CA ASP A 652 -29.30 51.85 -28.10
C ASP A 652 -29.47 52.27 -26.61
N GLU A 653 -28.37 52.81 -26.04
CA GLU A 653 -28.25 53.92 -25.07
C GLU A 653 -29.00 54.03 -23.69
N LYS A 654 -28.22 54.49 -22.67
CA LYS A 654 -28.51 55.55 -21.63
C LYS A 654 -29.39 55.23 -20.39
N LYS A 655 -29.20 55.85 -19.20
CA LYS A 655 -28.09 56.62 -18.55
C LYS A 655 -28.40 56.91 -17.05
N ASP A 656 -27.41 57.37 -16.27
CA ASP A 656 -27.49 58.24 -15.06
C ASP A 656 -28.19 57.75 -13.76
N GLU A 657 -28.00 58.36 -12.57
CA GLU A 657 -26.76 58.73 -11.86
C GLU A 657 -27.00 59.01 -10.33
N LYS A 658 -25.95 58.89 -9.49
CA LYS A 658 -25.70 59.51 -8.14
C LYS A 658 -26.84 59.75 -7.11
N LYS A 659 -26.62 59.28 -5.86
CA LYS A 659 -26.42 60.05 -4.58
C LYS A 659 -26.83 59.22 -3.33
N VAL A 660 -26.44 59.50 -2.06
CA VAL A 660 -25.23 60.05 -1.35
C VAL A 660 -25.65 60.46 0.09
N ASP A 661 -24.71 60.48 1.05
CA ASP A 661 -24.83 60.95 2.47
C ASP A 661 -25.61 60.02 3.47
N ASP A 662 -25.29 59.90 4.77
CA ASP A 662 -24.20 60.56 5.55
C ASP A 662 -23.65 59.81 6.80
N LYS A 663 -22.51 60.32 7.33
CA LYS A 663 -21.96 60.44 8.73
C LYS A 663 -22.72 59.75 9.91
N LYS A 664 -22.18 59.35 11.08
CA LYS A 664 -20.93 59.59 11.88
C LYS A 664 -20.89 58.54 13.05
N ASP A 665 -19.98 58.45 14.04
CA ASP A 665 -18.84 59.28 14.48
C ASP A 665 -17.68 58.52 15.20
N GLN A 666 -16.69 59.30 15.64
CA GLN A 666 -15.44 59.11 16.38
C GLN A 666 -15.52 58.64 17.86
N GLY A 667 -14.41 58.11 18.38
CA GLY A 667 -14.13 57.92 19.82
C GLY A 667 -12.69 57.43 20.08
N LYS A 668 -11.97 57.97 21.09
CA LYS A 668 -10.52 57.70 21.33
C LYS A 668 -10.07 57.90 22.79
N LYS A 669 -9.36 56.92 23.36
CA LYS A 669 -8.40 56.94 24.53
C LYS A 669 -8.09 55.47 24.91
N VAL A 670 -6.90 54.99 25.33
CA VAL A 670 -5.67 55.51 25.99
C VAL A 670 -5.79 55.64 27.53
N ASP A 671 -5.03 54.78 28.23
CA ASP A 671 -4.23 54.96 29.48
C ASP A 671 -3.76 53.54 29.93
N GLU A 672 -2.47 53.15 29.94
CA GLU A 672 -1.33 53.49 30.85
C GLU A 672 -1.33 52.85 32.27
N LYS A 673 -0.64 51.70 32.43
CA LYS A 673 0.53 51.44 33.34
C LYS A 673 0.82 49.93 33.42
N LYS A 674 2.05 49.36 33.40
CA LYS A 674 3.46 49.72 33.69
C LYS A 674 3.97 49.21 35.06
N ASN A 675 5.24 48.78 35.09
CA ASN A 675 6.06 48.23 36.19
C ASN A 675 5.79 46.74 36.55
N GLN A 676 6.77 45.82 36.46
CA GLN A 676 8.07 45.66 37.17
C GLN A 676 7.90 44.99 38.56
N ASP A 677 8.83 44.17 39.08
CA ASP A 677 10.24 43.95 38.69
C ASP A 677 10.76 42.55 39.14
N LYS A 678 11.76 42.00 38.43
CA LYS A 678 12.82 41.06 38.90
C LYS A 678 12.45 39.68 39.53
N LYS A 679 13.41 38.78 39.82
CA LYS A 679 14.66 38.24 39.18
C LYS A 679 15.29 37.29 40.22
N GLU A 680 16.37 36.59 39.84
CA GLU A 680 17.41 36.00 40.71
C GLU A 680 16.99 34.77 41.59
N ASP A 681 17.85 33.77 41.83
CA ASP A 681 18.99 33.24 41.04
C ASP A 681 19.47 31.88 41.63
N GLU A 682 20.48 31.27 41.00
CA GLU A 682 21.45 30.31 41.60
C GLU A 682 20.98 28.94 42.17
N LYS A 683 21.82 27.88 42.25
CA LYS A 683 22.93 27.39 41.41
C LYS A 683 23.31 25.95 41.80
N LYS A 684 23.97 25.24 40.86
CA LYS A 684 25.10 24.28 41.06
C LYS A 684 24.93 22.87 41.65
N ASP A 685 25.61 21.95 40.96
CA ASP A 685 26.51 20.86 41.42
C ASP A 685 25.97 19.73 42.33
N ALA A 686 26.56 18.52 42.38
CA ALA A 686 27.28 17.65 41.42
C ALA A 686 27.68 16.34 42.16
N GLY A 687 27.92 15.24 41.45
CA GLY A 687 28.43 13.97 42.01
C GLY A 687 27.34 12.88 42.17
N LYS A 688 27.38 11.67 41.59
CA LYS A 688 28.43 10.71 41.13
C LYS A 688 28.73 9.61 42.17
N ALA A 689 28.96 8.39 41.65
CA ALA A 689 29.49 7.17 42.28
C ALA A 689 28.49 6.12 42.86
N ASP A 690 28.33 5.05 42.07
CA ASP A 690 28.75 3.67 42.37
C ASP A 690 27.90 2.67 43.22
N GLU A 691 27.45 1.64 42.49
CA GLU A 691 27.68 0.19 42.72
C GLU A 691 26.79 -0.71 43.62
N LYS A 692 26.63 -1.93 43.06
CA LYS A 692 26.52 -3.27 43.67
C LYS A 692 25.18 -3.79 44.23
N LYS A 693 24.67 -4.81 43.52
CA LYS A 693 24.34 -6.20 43.97
C LYS A 693 23.55 -6.33 45.30
N GLU A 694 22.43 -7.07 45.35
CA GLU A 694 22.41 -8.53 45.12
C GLU A 694 20.96 -9.08 44.95
N GLU A 695 20.80 -10.28 44.38
CA GLU A 695 19.54 -11.07 44.44
C GLU A 695 19.51 -11.95 45.73
N PRO A 696 18.64 -12.99 45.91
CA PRO A 696 17.40 -13.40 45.23
C PRO A 696 16.27 -13.83 46.22
N LYS A 697 15.24 -14.52 45.67
CA LYS A 697 14.20 -15.37 46.33
C LYS A 697 12.93 -14.62 46.74
N LYS A 698 11.75 -14.98 46.21
CA LYS A 698 10.97 -16.24 46.37
C LYS A 698 10.46 -16.46 47.80
N ASP A 699 9.14 -16.48 47.94
CA ASP A 699 8.44 -17.65 48.49
C ASP A 699 7.00 -17.73 47.97
N GLU A 700 6.35 -18.88 48.15
CA GLU A 700 5.12 -19.26 47.43
C GLU A 700 3.84 -19.24 48.30
N ASP A 701 2.70 -19.18 47.60
CA ASP A 701 1.47 -19.92 47.92
C ASP A 701 0.68 -19.60 49.22
N LYS A 702 -0.55 -19.07 49.02
CA LYS A 702 -1.76 -19.87 49.37
C LYS A 702 -3.08 -19.35 48.79
N LYS A 703 -3.82 -20.26 48.16
CA LYS A 703 -5.25 -20.11 47.83
C LYS A 703 -6.13 -20.14 49.09
N LYS A 704 -7.17 -19.29 49.11
CA LYS A 704 -8.55 -19.65 49.52
C LYS A 704 -9.51 -18.50 49.22
N GLY A 705 -10.55 -18.76 48.43
CA GLY A 705 -11.68 -17.86 48.24
C GLY A 705 -12.94 -18.39 48.91
N LEU A 706 -13.91 -17.51 49.19
CA LEU A 706 -15.28 -17.90 49.57
C LEU A 706 -16.28 -16.79 49.19
N LYS A 707 -17.54 -17.20 49.08
CA LYS A 707 -18.61 -16.60 48.28
C LYS A 707 -19.41 -15.47 48.94
N ASP A 708 -19.94 -14.61 48.07
CA ASP A 708 -21.31 -14.06 48.00
C ASP A 708 -22.09 -13.80 49.31
N LYS A 709 -22.57 -12.55 49.48
CA LYS A 709 -24.03 -12.26 49.36
C LYS A 709 -24.39 -10.76 49.36
N GLN A 710 -25.50 -10.45 48.69
CA GLN A 710 -26.17 -9.14 48.66
C GLN A 710 -27.01 -8.88 49.92
N LYS A 711 -27.35 -7.60 50.17
CA LYS A 711 -28.75 -7.20 50.41
C LYS A 711 -29.02 -5.71 50.19
N ASP A 712 -30.30 -5.38 50.02
CA ASP A 712 -30.88 -4.14 49.49
C ASP A 712 -31.48 -3.23 50.60
N GLU A 713 -31.72 -1.94 50.31
CA GLU A 713 -33.06 -1.28 50.28
C GLU A 713 -32.99 0.28 50.16
N ASN A 714 -33.94 0.87 49.41
CA ASN A 714 -34.67 2.18 49.51
C ASN A 714 -34.01 3.48 50.11
N GLU A 715 -34.50 4.71 49.85
CA GLU A 715 -35.81 5.20 49.39
C GLU A 715 -35.73 6.52 48.54
N GLN A 716 -36.85 7.26 48.40
CA GLN A 716 -37.11 8.35 47.42
C GLN A 716 -37.61 9.65 48.10
N PRO A 717 -37.64 10.81 47.42
CA PRO A 717 -38.89 11.60 47.39
C PRO A 717 -39.25 12.24 46.02
N LYS A 718 -40.42 12.89 45.94
CA LYS A 718 -41.09 13.45 44.72
C LYS A 718 -41.85 14.77 45.01
N ARG A 719 -42.38 15.40 43.94
CA ARG A 719 -43.44 16.48 43.82
C ARG A 719 -42.89 17.88 43.45
N ASP A 720 -43.61 18.75 42.70
CA ASP A 720 -44.90 18.62 41.97
C ASP A 720 -45.05 19.57 40.74
N LEU A 721 -46.23 19.57 40.11
CA LEU A 721 -46.74 20.44 39.02
C LEU A 721 -47.85 21.40 39.57
N PRO A 722 -48.68 22.22 38.82
CA PRO A 722 -49.10 22.16 37.40
C PRO A 722 -49.33 23.56 36.69
N PRO A 723 -50.36 23.85 35.83
CA PRO A 723 -50.23 23.79 34.35
C PRO A 723 -50.93 24.92 33.50
N THR A 724 -50.73 24.96 32.16
CA THR A 724 -51.82 25.37 31.21
C THR A 724 -51.69 24.91 29.73
N LYS A 725 -52.78 24.33 29.18
CA LYS A 725 -53.38 24.44 27.81
C LYS A 725 -52.47 24.63 26.57
N ARG A 726 -52.39 23.64 25.64
CA ARG A 726 -53.33 23.27 24.53
C ARG A 726 -53.19 24.11 23.22
N HIS A 727 -52.82 23.44 22.12
CA HIS A 727 -53.75 23.18 21.01
C HIS A 727 -53.38 21.89 20.25
N LEU A 728 -54.24 21.45 19.32
CA LEU A 728 -54.20 20.10 18.73
C LEU A 728 -54.79 20.09 17.31
N THR A 729 -54.13 19.35 16.40
CA THR A 729 -54.71 18.94 15.11
C THR A 729 -54.30 17.50 14.81
N ARG A 730 -55.24 16.66 14.37
CA ARG A 730 -55.02 15.30 13.84
C ARG A 730 -55.33 15.32 12.35
N HIS A 731 -54.74 14.39 11.59
CA HIS A 731 -55.56 13.56 10.72
C HIS A 731 -54.96 12.15 10.60
N ASN A 732 -55.82 11.13 10.69
CA ASN A 732 -55.51 9.75 10.35
C ASN A 732 -56.14 9.43 8.99
N LEU A 733 -55.59 8.44 8.28
CA LEU A 733 -56.42 7.36 7.73
C LEU A 733 -55.65 6.04 7.72
N ILE A 734 -56.37 4.91 7.65
CA ILE A 734 -55.86 3.54 7.82
C ILE A 734 -56.55 2.65 6.80
N HIS A 735 -55.80 1.82 6.06
CA HIS A 735 -56.19 0.48 5.58
C HIS A 735 -54.88 -0.23 5.15
N ARG A 736 -54.44 -1.40 5.64
CA ARG A 736 -55.03 -2.74 5.96
C ARG A 736 -55.19 -3.71 4.77
N LEU A 737 -54.22 -4.65 4.75
CA LEU A 737 -54.34 -6.12 4.68
C LEU A 737 -54.33 -6.87 3.33
N HIS A 738 -53.50 -7.93 3.35
CA HIS A 738 -53.46 -9.13 2.51
C HIS A 738 -53.10 -8.97 1.02
N SER A 739 -52.40 -9.93 0.40
CA SER A 739 -51.93 -11.24 0.91
C SER A 739 -50.41 -11.35 0.94
#